data_AF-A0A453AKS5-F1
#
_entry.id   AF-A0A453AKS5-F1
#
_cell.length_a   1.000
_cell.length_b   1.000
_cell.length_c   1.000
_cell.angle_alpha   90.00
_cell.angle_beta   90.00
_cell.angle_gamma   90.00
#
_symmetry.space_group_name_H-M   'P 1'
#
loop_
_entity.id
_entity.type
_entity.pdbx_description
1 polymer ?
#
loop_
_entity_poly.entity_id
_entity_poly.type
_entity_poly.pdbx_seq_one_letter_code
_entity_poly.pdbx_strand_id
1 'polypeptide(L)'
;VRPPRDASPSPKFLPIILAPAAIAPAMAAPRELDLSDEVEGVMDGTIDFVFRLVGDPIPLLPSASAPLPLFDLQSPPARPLAVSDLHAAVFLAHPNGFIAARTKALIEASKEAREKGKASTRCAQDCCVTDVPLPGVTLLALSRDQSVLAACTGSEIQFFSATSLLTDKDIKPSSSCSMGRSGTVKDFKWLDNASIVLSNGGLLSHGSLGQGLKDVDAVDCSKDGNHIAVARKNSLRILTPDLKETCCMALLFQLWPDSDSEGTDIKVDSIGWVRDDSIVVGCVRLNEESNEEDYLVKVIRSGGDTFFESSSKPVVLRCDVSRGIRNDILPSGVGPNLLLGYLHRWDLLVVTNKKSTDDHISLLKWPSRTDEERTVVYLEMVEDRYSPRIDLQENDDDNVILGFGVENVSLFQKITVLVGPEQKEVAPQHLLLCLTSEGKLIIYYLARISDPSDLPQTSLSTIEDSNVDKQISPATVSNKDLTPSVTSSSAKSLLARPGTMATHDSSKAKKTRPEESCRKLLSAVLEKYNVECENYDDDLIIYSKDSDVILRIEKTLSAPPDCDKPTDYNKLIEELQTVTKRMVARKYARERDVLVKNLLLAIDKISHFESDIPFVDKQNKDAALQAKDWLLNKQREQKSVSIYEDAVLKCTALDNWIKRLELDQTTEGIRSLSQARLGQ
;
A
#
# COMPACT_ATOMS: atom_id res chain seq x y z
N VAL A 1 24.60 38.60 91.71
CA VAL A 1 25.37 39.33 90.67
C VAL A 1 25.16 38.58 89.35
N ARG A 2 24.56 39.23 88.33
CA ARG A 2 24.34 38.72 86.95
C ARG A 2 25.68 38.71 86.14
N PRO A 3 25.74 38.31 84.84
CA PRO A 3 25.37 37.09 84.07
C PRO A 3 26.60 36.65 83.18
N PRO A 4 26.57 36.15 81.90
CA PRO A 4 25.57 35.43 81.06
C PRO A 4 26.10 34.18 80.26
N ARG A 5 25.13 33.44 79.66
CA ARG A 5 25.03 32.80 78.31
C ARG A 5 26.24 32.10 77.64
N ASP A 6 26.09 30.82 77.27
CA ASP A 6 25.72 30.40 75.89
C ASP A 6 25.48 28.88 75.75
N ALA A 7 24.79 28.53 74.66
CA ALA A 7 24.61 27.20 74.04
C ALA A 7 23.48 26.28 74.55
N SER A 8 22.43 26.23 73.72
CA SER A 8 21.29 25.30 73.69
C SER A 8 21.69 23.83 73.44
N PRO A 9 21.07 22.85 74.12
CA PRO A 9 21.16 21.44 73.75
C PRO A 9 20.03 21.01 72.80
N SER A 10 20.40 20.11 71.88
CA SER A 10 19.60 19.47 70.84
C SER A 10 18.40 18.66 71.38
N PRO A 11 17.26 18.64 70.67
CA PRO A 11 16.11 17.84 71.06
C PRO A 11 16.28 16.36 70.70
N LYS A 12 15.79 15.52 71.61
CA LYS A 12 15.89 14.06 71.67
C LYS A 12 15.16 13.39 70.51
N PHE A 13 15.80 12.37 69.94
CA PHE A 13 15.24 11.43 68.97
C PHE A 13 14.03 10.67 69.56
N LEU A 14 12.89 10.79 68.90
CA LEU A 14 11.78 9.83 68.97
C LEU A 14 12.08 8.67 68.00
N PRO A 15 11.77 7.41 68.33
CA PRO A 15 12.00 6.29 67.43
C PRO A 15 11.02 6.35 66.27
N ILE A 16 11.55 6.51 65.05
CA ILE A 16 10.80 6.32 63.81
C ILE A 16 10.51 4.82 63.72
N ILE A 17 9.23 4.47 63.81
CA ILE A 17 8.71 3.16 63.42
C ILE A 17 9.05 3.00 61.93
N LEU A 18 9.97 2.08 61.61
CA LEU A 18 10.21 1.67 60.23
C LEU A 18 8.91 1.07 59.68
N ALA A 19 8.25 1.82 58.80
CA ALA A 19 7.33 1.22 57.84
C ALA A 19 8.15 0.25 56.96
N PRO A 20 7.63 -0.94 56.64
CA PRO A 20 8.35 -1.91 55.83
C PRO A 20 8.65 -1.30 54.47
N ALA A 21 9.89 -1.49 54.00
CA ALA A 21 10.33 -1.14 52.67
C ALA A 21 9.27 -1.60 51.67
N ALA A 22 8.78 -0.66 50.85
CA ALA A 22 7.96 -0.99 49.69
C ALA A 22 8.76 -1.97 48.84
N ILE A 23 8.35 -3.24 48.89
CA ILE A 23 8.82 -4.28 48.00
C ILE A 23 8.49 -3.77 46.60
N ALA A 24 9.53 -3.43 45.83
CA ALA A 24 9.38 -3.22 44.40
C ALA A 24 8.59 -4.42 43.84
N PRO A 25 7.52 -4.22 43.06
CA PRO A 25 6.76 -5.36 42.55
C PRO A 25 7.74 -6.26 41.81
N ALA A 26 7.82 -7.52 42.23
CA ALA A 26 8.59 -8.52 41.54
C ALA A 26 8.18 -8.45 40.06
N MET A 27 9.13 -8.23 39.15
CA MET A 27 8.83 -8.17 37.72
C MET A 27 8.14 -9.48 37.36
N ALA A 28 6.85 -9.40 37.04
CA ALA A 28 6.11 -10.54 36.54
C ALA A 28 6.85 -11.05 35.30
N ALA A 29 6.97 -12.37 35.18
CA ALA A 29 7.51 -12.97 33.97
C ALA A 29 6.69 -12.47 32.75
N PRO A 30 7.33 -12.31 31.57
CA PRO A 30 6.61 -11.94 30.36
C PRO A 30 5.39 -12.83 30.16
N ARG A 31 4.24 -12.23 29.85
CA ARG A 31 3.01 -12.98 29.60
C ARG A 31 3.10 -13.66 28.24
N GLU A 32 3.00 -14.98 28.21
CA GLU A 32 2.80 -15.72 26.98
C GLU A 32 1.34 -15.59 26.54
N LEU A 33 1.12 -15.14 25.31
CA LEU A 33 -0.19 -14.97 24.71
C LEU A 33 -0.40 -16.07 23.68
N ASP A 34 -1.30 -17.00 23.98
CA ASP A 34 -1.78 -17.96 23.00
C ASP A 34 -2.62 -17.24 21.95
N LEU A 35 -2.22 -17.37 20.68
CA LEU A 35 -3.03 -16.97 19.55
C LEU A 35 -4.15 -17.99 19.31
N SER A 36 -5.28 -17.50 18.80
CA SER A 36 -6.31 -18.36 18.20
C SER A 36 -5.80 -18.88 16.85
N ASP A 37 -6.45 -19.94 16.35
CA ASP A 37 -6.15 -20.47 15.02
C ASP A 37 -6.29 -19.40 13.94
N GLU A 38 -5.52 -19.55 12.87
CA GLU A 38 -5.55 -18.60 11.76
C GLU A 38 -6.89 -18.69 11.03
N VAL A 39 -7.46 -17.52 10.74
CA VAL A 39 -8.71 -17.38 9.99
C VAL A 39 -8.44 -16.61 8.70
N GLU A 40 -9.02 -17.06 7.61
CA GLU A 40 -8.96 -16.32 6.34
C GLU A 40 -9.77 -15.02 6.44
N GLY A 41 -9.19 -13.92 5.99
CA GLY A 41 -9.83 -12.61 6.00
C GLY A 41 -11.09 -12.60 5.15
N VAL A 42 -12.14 -11.95 5.65
CA VAL A 42 -13.41 -11.81 4.92
C VAL A 42 -13.23 -10.77 3.81
N MET A 43 -13.70 -11.11 2.61
CA MET A 43 -13.71 -10.23 1.45
C MET A 43 -15.10 -9.64 1.27
N ASP A 44 -15.18 -8.31 1.10
CA ASP A 44 -16.44 -7.61 0.83
C ASP A 44 -16.25 -6.55 -0.27
N GLY A 45 -17.30 -6.27 -1.03
CA GLY A 45 -17.29 -5.25 -2.07
C GLY A 45 -17.71 -3.89 -1.53
N THR A 46 -17.09 -2.81 -1.99
CA THR A 46 -17.50 -1.45 -1.65
C THR A 46 -17.72 -0.55 -2.87
N ILE A 47 -18.83 0.20 -2.81
CA ILE A 47 -19.15 1.32 -3.72
C ILE A 47 -19.11 2.67 -2.99
N ASP A 48 -18.76 2.67 -1.70
CA ASP A 48 -18.94 3.82 -0.81
C ASP A 48 -17.68 4.70 -0.77
N PHE A 49 -16.50 4.14 -1.01
CA PHE A 49 -15.25 4.89 -1.05
C PHE A 49 -14.94 5.39 -2.45
N VAL A 50 -14.34 6.57 -2.53
CA VAL A 50 -13.96 7.22 -3.79
C VAL A 50 -12.52 7.69 -3.71
N PHE A 51 -11.66 7.13 -4.57
CA PHE A 51 -10.32 7.64 -4.83
C PHE A 51 -10.36 8.44 -6.12
N ARG A 52 -10.13 9.74 -6.03
CA ARG A 52 -10.13 10.63 -7.19
C ARG A 52 -8.80 11.35 -7.31
N LEU A 53 -8.12 11.17 -8.44
CA LEU A 53 -6.92 11.94 -8.77
C LEU A 53 -7.20 13.44 -8.71
N VAL A 54 -6.44 14.13 -7.86
CA VAL A 54 -6.49 15.58 -7.68
C VAL A 54 -6.17 16.30 -9.00
N GLY A 55 -5.11 15.84 -9.65
CA GLY A 55 -4.59 16.32 -10.92
C GLY A 55 -3.76 15.20 -11.56
N ASP A 56 -2.84 15.56 -12.44
CA ASP A 56 -1.94 14.57 -13.05
C ASP A 56 -0.69 14.39 -12.18
N PRO A 57 -0.01 13.23 -12.24
CA PRO A 57 1.21 12.97 -11.48
C PRO A 57 2.29 14.04 -11.76
N ILE A 58 2.97 14.51 -10.70
CA ILE A 58 4.04 15.52 -10.83
C ILE A 58 5.42 14.94 -10.50
N PRO A 59 6.47 15.23 -11.27
CA PRO A 59 7.81 14.75 -10.96
C PRO A 59 8.36 15.45 -9.71
N LEU A 60 9.24 14.77 -8.96
CA LEU A 60 9.92 15.40 -7.82
C LEU A 60 10.92 16.48 -8.25
N LEU A 61 11.71 16.17 -9.28
CA LEU A 61 12.76 17.02 -9.83
C LEU A 61 12.47 17.37 -11.30
N PRO A 62 13.06 18.44 -11.84
CA PRO A 62 12.94 18.76 -13.26
C PRO A 62 13.51 17.66 -14.16
N SER A 63 12.76 17.27 -15.20
CA SER A 63 13.16 16.20 -16.13
C SER A 63 14.49 16.46 -16.85
N ALA A 64 14.89 17.73 -17.00
CA ALA A 64 16.18 18.10 -17.59
C ALA A 64 17.38 17.77 -16.68
N SER A 65 17.16 17.72 -15.35
CA SER A 65 18.20 17.49 -14.35
C SER A 65 18.22 16.07 -13.78
N ALA A 66 17.15 15.30 -13.97
CA ALA A 66 17.00 13.96 -13.43
C ALA A 66 16.34 13.03 -14.47
N PRO A 67 17.10 12.13 -15.10
CA PRO A 67 16.51 11.12 -16.00
C PRO A 67 15.66 10.13 -15.19
N LEU A 68 14.62 9.59 -15.84
CA LEU A 68 13.79 8.53 -15.28
C LEU A 68 14.40 7.15 -15.56
N PRO A 69 14.26 6.16 -14.66
CA PRO A 69 13.64 6.26 -13.33
C PRO A 69 14.51 7.05 -12.34
N LEU A 70 13.87 7.83 -11.45
CA LEU A 70 14.58 8.66 -10.49
C LEU A 70 15.30 7.84 -9.41
N PHE A 71 14.70 6.74 -8.97
CA PHE A 71 15.23 5.87 -7.93
C PHE A 71 15.89 4.62 -8.52
N ASP A 72 17.03 4.24 -7.96
CA ASP A 72 17.67 2.97 -8.25
C ASP A 72 16.93 1.83 -7.53
N LEU A 73 16.26 0.96 -8.30
CA LEU A 73 15.53 -0.19 -7.75
C LEU A 73 16.44 -1.28 -7.17
N GLN A 74 17.75 -1.27 -7.46
CA GLN A 74 18.71 -2.15 -6.82
C GLN A 74 19.12 -1.67 -5.42
N SER A 75 18.83 -0.42 -5.09
CA SER A 75 19.04 0.16 -3.76
C SER A 75 17.92 1.16 -3.42
N PRO A 76 16.66 0.68 -3.32
CA PRO A 76 15.51 1.55 -3.16
C PRO A 76 15.49 2.20 -1.76
N PRO A 77 14.96 3.42 -1.62
CA PRO A 77 14.72 3.99 -0.30
C PRO A 77 13.72 3.14 0.50
N ALA A 78 13.92 3.09 1.82
CA ALA A 78 13.05 2.34 2.74
C ALA A 78 11.70 3.04 2.93
N ARG A 79 11.70 4.37 3.13
CA ARG A 79 10.49 5.19 3.30
C ARG A 79 10.78 6.64 2.87
N PRO A 80 10.73 6.93 1.55
CA PRO A 80 11.12 8.24 1.01
C PRO A 80 10.07 9.35 1.21
N LEU A 81 8.98 9.10 1.95
CA LEU A 81 7.86 10.04 2.10
C LEU A 81 7.40 10.07 3.56
N ALA A 82 7.20 11.29 4.09
CA ALA A 82 6.53 11.53 5.37
C ALA A 82 5.49 12.66 5.23
N VAL A 83 4.35 12.55 5.93
CA VAL A 83 3.22 13.49 5.86
C VAL A 83 2.94 14.08 7.24
N SER A 84 2.69 15.39 7.30
CA SER A 84 2.31 16.11 8.51
C SER A 84 0.92 16.71 8.37
N ASP A 85 -0.05 16.13 9.08
CA ASP A 85 -1.41 16.70 9.24
C ASP A 85 -1.37 18.09 9.90
N LEU A 86 -0.55 18.25 10.95
CA LEU A 86 -0.46 19.49 11.74
C LEU A 86 0.00 20.67 10.87
N HIS A 87 0.95 20.42 9.97
CA HIS A 87 1.54 21.45 9.13
C HIS A 87 0.94 21.49 7.70
N ALA A 88 0.03 20.57 7.37
CA ALA A 88 -0.46 20.33 6.01
C ALA A 88 0.70 20.32 5.00
N ALA A 89 1.67 19.45 5.26
CA ALA A 89 2.95 19.41 4.57
C ALA A 89 3.45 17.99 4.32
N VAL A 90 4.29 17.86 3.30
CA VAL A 90 4.87 16.60 2.84
C VAL A 90 6.38 16.77 2.76
N PHE A 91 7.11 15.76 3.21
CA PHE A 91 8.56 15.64 3.09
C PHE A 91 8.87 14.49 2.12
N LEU A 92 9.63 14.77 1.07
CA LEU A 92 9.88 13.84 -0.03
C LEU A 92 11.39 13.72 -0.29
N ALA A 93 11.93 12.52 -0.13
CA ALA A 93 13.32 12.23 -0.44
C ALA A 93 13.52 12.13 -1.97
N HIS A 94 14.69 12.57 -2.42
CA HIS A 94 15.20 12.37 -3.77
C HIS A 94 16.71 12.06 -3.70
N PRO A 95 17.37 11.62 -4.78
CA PRO A 95 18.75 11.12 -4.71
C PRO A 95 19.77 12.09 -4.07
N ASN A 96 19.55 13.39 -4.23
CA ASN A 96 20.47 14.45 -3.77
C ASN A 96 20.08 15.08 -2.43
N GLY A 97 18.96 14.67 -1.81
CA GLY A 97 18.37 15.45 -0.72
C GLY A 97 16.95 15.03 -0.35
N PHE A 98 16.26 15.97 0.28
CA PHE A 98 14.82 15.88 0.45
C PHE A 98 14.18 17.26 0.40
N ILE A 99 12.94 17.32 -0.08
CA ILE A 99 12.16 18.55 -0.16
C ILE A 99 11.10 18.59 0.94
N ALA A 100 10.86 19.78 1.48
CA ALA A 100 9.75 20.10 2.36
C ALA A 100 8.77 21.00 1.61
N ALA A 101 7.55 20.53 1.39
CA ALA A 101 6.54 21.25 0.61
C ALA A 101 5.20 21.29 1.35
N ARG A 102 4.45 22.39 1.18
CA ARG A 102 3.05 22.46 1.64
C ARG A 102 2.18 21.61 0.73
N THR A 103 1.31 20.79 1.29
CA THR A 103 0.42 19.89 0.53
C THR A 103 -0.43 20.65 -0.48
N LYS A 104 -0.92 21.84 -0.10
CA LYS A 104 -1.65 22.75 -0.99
C LYS A 104 -0.87 23.12 -2.26
N ALA A 105 0.42 23.42 -2.16
CA ALA A 105 1.24 23.80 -3.31
C ALA A 105 1.43 22.62 -4.28
N LEU A 106 1.57 21.41 -3.75
CA LEU A 106 1.64 20.18 -4.56
C LEU A 106 0.32 19.86 -5.25
N ILE A 107 -0.82 20.07 -4.57
CA ILE A 107 -2.16 19.98 -5.17
C ILE A 107 -2.33 20.94 -6.33
N GLU A 108 -1.91 22.20 -6.17
CA GLU A 108 -1.98 23.21 -7.22
C GLU A 108 -1.09 22.83 -8.42
N ALA A 109 0.13 22.34 -8.17
CA ALA A 109 1.02 21.87 -9.22
C ALA A 109 0.45 20.66 -9.98
N SER A 110 -0.18 19.71 -9.29
CA SER A 110 -0.83 18.56 -9.91
C SER A 110 -2.04 18.96 -10.76
N LYS A 111 -2.86 19.91 -10.29
CA LYS A 111 -3.98 20.46 -11.08
C LYS A 111 -3.48 21.19 -12.33
N GLU A 112 -2.43 21.99 -12.19
CA GLU A 112 -1.78 22.68 -13.31
C GLU A 112 -1.22 21.67 -14.34
N ALA A 113 -0.61 20.58 -13.87
CA ALA A 113 -0.13 19.51 -14.75
C ALA A 113 -1.25 18.91 -15.60
N ARG A 114 -2.44 18.71 -15.03
CA ARG A 114 -3.62 18.27 -15.78
C ARG A 114 -4.12 19.30 -16.79
N GLU A 115 -4.19 20.57 -16.40
CA GLU A 115 -4.68 21.64 -17.26
C GLU A 115 -3.78 21.90 -18.47
N LYS A 116 -2.46 21.84 -18.26
CA LYS A 116 -1.45 22.10 -19.30
C LYS A 116 -0.95 20.85 -20.01
N GLY A 117 -1.22 19.66 -19.47
CA GLY A 117 -0.70 18.39 -19.96
C GLY A 117 0.82 18.42 -20.11
N LYS A 118 1.32 17.93 -21.25
CA LYS A 118 2.76 17.89 -21.58
C LYS A 118 3.46 19.25 -21.63
N ALA A 119 2.72 20.37 -21.64
CA ALA A 119 3.31 21.70 -21.56
C ALA A 119 3.66 22.13 -20.13
N SER A 120 3.18 21.41 -19.11
CA SER A 120 3.62 21.62 -17.74
C SER A 120 5.02 21.06 -17.54
N THR A 121 5.90 21.87 -16.97
CA THR A 121 7.25 21.45 -16.55
C THR A 121 7.43 21.54 -15.04
N ARG A 122 6.33 21.80 -14.31
CA ARG A 122 6.37 22.10 -12.87
C ARG A 122 6.60 20.81 -12.08
N CYS A 123 7.59 20.82 -11.21
CA CYS A 123 7.93 19.70 -10.33
C CYS A 123 7.70 20.05 -8.84
N ALA A 124 7.82 19.05 -7.96
CA ALA A 124 7.67 19.26 -6.53
C ALA A 124 8.74 20.19 -5.96
N GLN A 125 9.98 20.13 -6.48
CA GLN A 125 11.08 21.03 -6.12
C GLN A 125 10.75 22.50 -6.43
N ASP A 126 10.09 22.81 -7.55
CA ASP A 126 9.66 24.18 -7.88
C ASP A 126 8.63 24.75 -6.89
N CYS A 127 7.94 23.87 -6.17
CA CYS A 127 6.85 24.19 -5.26
C CYS A 127 7.23 24.07 -3.79
N CYS A 128 8.44 23.58 -3.51
CA CYS A 128 8.88 23.33 -2.15
C CYS A 128 9.13 24.65 -1.41
N VAL A 129 8.98 24.61 -0.09
CA VAL A 129 9.45 25.69 0.77
C VAL A 129 10.97 25.61 0.89
N THR A 130 11.48 24.39 1.07
CA THR A 130 12.90 24.13 1.17
C THR A 130 13.28 22.83 0.49
N ASP A 131 14.45 22.82 -0.14
CA ASP A 131 15.15 21.65 -0.64
C ASP A 131 16.47 21.52 0.14
N VAL A 132 16.62 20.43 0.90
CA VAL A 132 17.75 20.20 1.79
C VAL A 132 18.76 19.30 1.08
N PRO A 133 19.99 19.78 0.80
CA PRO A 133 21.02 19.00 0.12
C PRO A 133 21.64 17.97 1.07
N LEU A 134 20.99 16.83 1.20
CA LEU A 134 21.38 15.71 2.03
C LEU A 134 21.36 14.41 1.20
N PRO A 135 22.44 14.08 0.47
CA PRO A 135 22.46 12.92 -0.41
C PRO A 135 22.23 11.59 0.31
N GLY A 136 21.57 10.66 -0.36
CA GLY A 136 21.39 9.28 0.14
C GLY A 136 20.36 9.13 1.25
N VAL A 137 19.36 10.02 1.33
CA VAL A 137 18.22 9.86 2.26
C VAL A 137 17.40 8.65 1.85
N THR A 138 17.35 7.64 2.71
CA THR A 138 16.56 6.41 2.48
C THR A 138 15.27 6.37 3.27
N LEU A 139 15.19 7.11 4.38
CA LEU A 139 14.04 7.11 5.27
C LEU A 139 13.78 8.50 5.84
N LEU A 140 12.52 8.92 5.78
CA LEU A 140 11.99 10.11 6.47
C LEU A 140 10.93 9.66 7.49
N ALA A 141 11.02 10.20 8.71
CA ALA A 141 10.04 9.91 9.76
C ALA A 141 9.77 11.14 10.64
N LEU A 142 8.50 11.53 10.73
CA LEU A 142 8.05 12.61 11.62
C LEU A 142 7.78 12.09 13.02
N SER A 143 8.19 12.88 14.02
CA SER A 143 7.82 12.68 15.42
C SER A 143 6.32 12.73 15.59
N ARG A 144 5.82 12.18 16.69
CA ARG A 144 4.37 12.09 16.91
C ARG A 144 3.69 13.45 17.02
N ASP A 145 4.33 14.37 17.72
CA ASP A 145 3.90 15.77 17.83
C ASP A 145 4.14 16.55 16.51
N GLN A 146 4.70 15.88 15.51
CA GLN A 146 5.03 16.37 14.18
C GLN A 146 5.99 17.56 14.18
N SER A 147 6.72 17.79 15.28
CA SER A 147 7.63 18.92 15.46
C SER A 147 9.05 18.65 14.94
N VAL A 148 9.46 17.38 14.86
CA VAL A 148 10.81 16.95 14.45
C VAL A 148 10.72 15.93 13.32
N LEU A 149 11.48 16.16 12.25
CA LEU A 149 11.69 15.21 11.17
C LEU A 149 13.06 14.54 11.32
N ALA A 150 13.09 13.21 11.36
CA ALA A 150 14.31 12.43 11.20
C ALA A 150 14.53 12.13 9.71
N ALA A 151 15.73 12.40 9.22
CA ALA A 151 16.21 12.00 7.90
C ALA A 151 17.40 11.05 8.06
N CYS A 152 17.27 9.82 7.55
CA CYS A 152 18.29 8.78 7.68
C CYS A 152 19.06 8.62 6.37
N THR A 153 20.39 8.69 6.45
CA THR A 153 21.32 8.51 5.33
C THR A 153 22.32 7.40 5.65
N GLY A 154 22.07 6.19 5.19
CA GLY A 154 22.91 5.04 5.50
C GLY A 154 22.95 4.76 7.00
N SER A 155 24.04 5.13 7.68
CA SER A 155 24.21 4.96 9.15
C SER A 155 23.98 6.24 9.96
N GLU A 156 23.86 7.38 9.30
CA GLU A 156 23.67 8.69 9.93
C GLU A 156 22.18 9.05 9.99
N ILE A 157 21.78 9.71 11.07
CA ILE A 157 20.43 10.21 11.29
C ILE A 157 20.54 11.69 11.65
N GLN A 158 19.81 12.52 10.93
CA GLN A 158 19.78 13.97 11.16
C GLN A 158 18.37 14.40 11.54
N PHE A 159 18.26 15.24 12.55
CA PHE A 159 16.98 15.71 13.09
C PHE A 159 16.76 17.17 12.73
N PHE A 160 15.64 17.47 12.12
CA PHE A 160 15.26 18.81 11.68
C PHE A 160 13.98 19.26 12.37
N SER A 161 13.88 20.54 12.74
CA SER A 161 12.58 21.08 13.13
C SER A 161 11.67 21.15 11.91
N ALA A 162 10.49 20.54 12.00
CA ALA A 162 9.48 20.56 10.93
C ALA A 162 9.02 22.00 10.64
N THR A 163 8.91 22.84 11.67
CA THR A 163 8.57 24.26 11.51
C THR A 163 9.66 25.00 10.74
N SER A 164 10.93 24.88 11.14
CA SER A 164 12.05 25.48 10.39
C SER A 164 12.12 25.01 8.94
N LEU A 165 11.82 23.72 8.68
CA LEU A 165 11.74 23.18 7.32
C LEU A 165 10.71 23.89 6.42
N LEU A 166 9.69 24.49 7.04
CA LEU A 166 8.56 25.12 6.36
C LEU A 166 8.54 26.65 6.52
N THR A 167 9.56 27.24 7.12
CA THR A 167 9.68 28.71 7.31
C THR A 167 11.04 29.28 6.95
N ASP A 168 12.13 28.54 7.21
CA ASP A 168 13.49 29.07 7.20
C ASP A 168 14.21 28.72 5.90
N LYS A 169 15.07 29.64 5.42
CA LYS A 169 15.86 29.43 4.20
C LYS A 169 17.23 28.78 4.45
N ASP A 170 17.78 28.92 5.65
CA ASP A 170 19.10 28.41 6.03
C ASP A 170 18.95 27.25 7.01
N ILE A 171 18.59 26.09 6.47
CA ILE A 171 18.24 24.93 7.26
C ILE A 171 19.48 24.17 7.69
N LYS A 172 19.58 23.94 9.00
CA LYS A 172 20.58 23.04 9.60
C LYS A 172 19.88 22.00 10.46
N PRO A 173 20.44 20.79 10.55
CA PRO A 173 19.96 19.83 11.51
C PRO A 173 20.11 20.37 12.93
N SER A 174 19.07 20.20 13.74
CA SER A 174 19.05 20.53 15.17
C SER A 174 20.00 19.64 15.96
N SER A 175 20.11 18.38 15.56
CA SER A 175 21.04 17.39 16.10
C SER A 175 21.25 16.26 15.09
N SER A 176 22.25 15.42 15.33
CA SER A 176 22.48 14.21 14.55
C SER A 176 23.02 13.09 15.44
N CYS A 177 22.85 11.86 14.98
CA CYS A 177 23.43 10.67 15.60
C CYS A 177 23.81 9.63 14.53
N SER A 178 24.74 8.74 14.89
CA SER A 178 25.31 7.75 13.97
C SER A 178 25.27 6.36 14.58
N MET A 179 24.89 5.36 13.78
CA MET A 179 24.99 3.95 14.15
C MET A 179 26.43 3.45 14.18
N GLY A 180 27.38 4.25 13.67
CA GLY A 180 28.80 3.91 13.61
C GLY A 180 29.03 2.60 12.84
N ARG A 181 29.67 1.63 13.48
CA ARG A 181 29.97 0.31 12.87
C ARG A 181 28.81 -0.69 12.95
N SER A 182 27.65 -0.29 13.46
CA SER A 182 26.52 -1.20 13.73
C SER A 182 25.66 -1.52 12.50
N GLY A 183 26.01 -0.99 11.33
CA GLY A 183 25.30 -1.19 10.06
C GLY A 183 24.60 0.07 9.56
N THR A 184 23.72 -0.09 8.58
CA THR A 184 22.85 0.97 8.06
C THR A 184 21.48 0.90 8.72
N VAL A 185 20.78 2.04 8.76
CA VAL A 185 19.40 2.16 9.24
C VAL A 185 18.49 1.40 8.28
N LYS A 186 17.84 0.35 8.80
CA LYS A 186 16.77 -0.39 8.11
C LYS A 186 15.41 0.26 8.38
N ASP A 187 15.11 0.55 9.64
CA ASP A 187 13.88 1.23 10.04
C ASP A 187 14.14 2.14 11.25
N PHE A 188 13.28 3.14 11.40
CA PHE A 188 13.34 4.15 12.44
C PHE A 188 11.93 4.44 12.93
N LYS A 189 11.75 4.46 14.26
CA LYS A 189 10.46 4.74 14.90
C LYS A 189 10.61 5.72 16.04
N TRP A 190 9.62 6.60 16.16
CA TRP A 190 9.50 7.53 17.27
C TRP A 190 8.74 6.91 18.43
N LEU A 191 9.27 7.08 19.63
CA LEU A 191 8.59 6.88 20.90
C LEU A 191 8.08 8.24 21.40
N ASP A 192 7.41 8.27 22.55
CA ASP A 192 6.87 9.52 23.11
C ASP A 192 7.97 10.57 23.38
N ASN A 193 9.11 10.16 23.94
CA ASN A 193 10.22 11.06 24.29
C ASN A 193 11.59 10.57 23.78
N ALA A 194 11.59 9.65 22.82
CA ALA A 194 12.81 9.00 22.32
C ALA A 194 12.60 8.47 20.90
N SER A 195 13.62 7.79 20.38
CA SER A 195 13.54 7.05 19.12
C SER A 195 14.22 5.69 19.26
N ILE A 196 13.77 4.75 18.44
CA ILE A 196 14.42 3.45 18.25
C ILE A 196 14.85 3.30 16.80
N VAL A 197 15.96 2.62 16.63
CA VAL A 197 16.60 2.43 15.32
C VAL A 197 16.92 0.96 15.13
N LEU A 198 16.42 0.39 14.04
CA LEU A 198 16.72 -0.97 13.63
C LEU A 198 17.80 -0.95 12.55
N SER A 199 18.92 -1.63 12.76
CA SER A 199 19.93 -1.81 11.71
C SER A 199 19.58 -2.92 10.73
N ASN A 200 20.16 -2.88 9.54
CA ASN A 200 20.10 -3.96 8.55
C ASN A 200 20.65 -5.30 9.09
N GLY A 201 21.57 -5.25 10.06
CA GLY A 201 22.11 -6.42 10.76
C GLY A 201 21.23 -6.93 11.91
N GLY A 202 20.02 -6.39 12.10
CA GLY A 202 19.06 -6.85 13.11
C GLY A 202 19.35 -6.37 14.54
N LEU A 203 20.09 -5.27 14.71
CA LEU A 203 20.27 -4.61 16.01
C LEU A 203 19.23 -3.50 16.20
N LEU A 204 18.33 -3.67 17.15
CA LEU A 204 17.39 -2.64 17.60
C LEU A 204 18.00 -1.85 18.76
N SER A 205 18.37 -0.60 18.51
CA SER A 205 18.97 0.30 19.50
C SER A 205 17.95 1.32 20.02
N HIS A 206 18.06 1.65 21.31
CA HIS A 206 17.31 2.71 21.98
C HIS A 206 18.31 3.69 22.64
N GLY A 207 18.15 5.00 22.42
CA GLY A 207 19.04 6.00 23.00
C GLY A 207 20.47 5.92 22.46
N SER A 208 21.45 5.55 23.32
CA SER A 208 22.85 5.41 22.92
C SER A 208 23.03 4.27 21.91
N LEU A 209 23.20 4.64 20.63
CA LEU A 209 23.33 3.73 19.49
C LEU A 209 24.47 2.71 19.69
N GLY A 210 24.19 1.42 19.49
CA GLY A 210 25.16 0.33 19.60
C GLY A 210 24.94 -0.64 20.78
N GLN A 211 24.03 -0.32 21.71
CA GLN A 211 23.51 -1.26 22.69
C GLN A 211 22.01 -1.48 22.44
N GLY A 212 21.56 -2.73 22.49
CA GLY A 212 20.20 -3.04 22.12
C GLY A 212 19.90 -4.53 21.93
N LEU A 213 18.71 -4.81 21.43
CA LEU A 213 18.23 -6.16 21.16
C LEU A 213 18.74 -6.63 19.80
N LYS A 214 19.29 -7.85 19.75
CA LYS A 214 19.83 -8.46 18.52
C LYS A 214 18.82 -9.41 17.88
N ASP A 215 19.05 -9.75 16.61
CA ASP A 215 18.24 -10.66 15.80
C ASP A 215 16.79 -10.17 15.65
N VAL A 216 16.62 -8.86 15.48
CA VAL A 216 15.31 -8.23 15.26
C VAL A 216 15.05 -8.12 13.77
N ASP A 217 13.89 -8.62 13.34
CA ASP A 217 13.51 -8.63 11.93
C ASP A 217 12.74 -7.38 11.55
N ALA A 218 11.79 -6.96 12.38
CA ALA A 218 10.95 -5.78 12.17
C ALA A 218 10.49 -5.16 13.51
N VAL A 219 10.11 -3.88 13.47
CA VAL A 219 9.69 -3.13 14.66
C VAL A 219 8.62 -2.09 14.35
N ASP A 220 7.71 -1.86 15.29
CA ASP A 220 6.85 -0.68 15.30
C ASP A 220 6.49 -0.25 16.73
N CYS A 221 5.86 0.92 16.89
CA CYS A 221 5.49 1.45 18.20
C CYS A 221 3.98 1.67 18.30
N SER A 222 3.44 1.53 19.51
CA SER A 222 2.02 1.76 19.78
C SER A 222 1.58 3.20 19.50
N LYS A 223 0.25 3.37 19.35
CA LYS A 223 -0.53 4.61 19.49
C LYS A 223 0.15 5.72 20.29
N ASP A 224 0.36 5.35 21.55
CA ASP A 224 0.82 6.19 22.64
C ASP A 224 2.34 6.14 22.85
N GLY A 225 3.07 5.32 22.08
CA GLY A 225 4.54 5.31 22.07
C GLY A 225 5.15 4.80 23.36
N ASN A 226 4.31 4.21 24.21
CA ASN A 226 4.70 3.59 25.47
C ASN A 226 5.04 2.12 25.30
N HIS A 227 4.82 1.54 24.11
CA HIS A 227 5.10 0.15 23.83
C HIS A 227 5.71 -0.02 22.44
N ILE A 228 6.48 -1.09 22.30
CA ILE A 228 7.22 -1.45 21.09
C ILE A 228 6.82 -2.87 20.71
N ALA A 229 6.34 -3.06 19.48
CA ALA A 229 6.14 -4.37 18.89
C ALA A 229 7.41 -4.77 18.12
N VAL A 230 7.95 -5.95 18.42
CA VAL A 230 9.19 -6.47 17.83
C VAL A 230 8.96 -7.88 17.30
N ALA A 231 9.31 -8.12 16.04
CA ALA A 231 9.40 -9.48 15.51
C ALA A 231 10.83 -10.00 15.64
N ARG A 232 10.94 -11.19 16.23
CA ARG A 232 12.22 -11.88 16.42
C ARG A 232 11.96 -13.37 16.58
N LYS A 233 12.68 -14.19 15.81
CA LYS A 233 12.63 -15.66 15.90
C LYS A 233 11.20 -16.20 15.77
N ASN A 234 10.49 -15.81 14.72
CA ASN A 234 9.10 -16.20 14.42
C ASN A 234 8.12 -15.93 15.57
N SER A 235 8.42 -14.94 16.41
CA SER A 235 7.56 -14.49 17.50
C SER A 235 7.39 -12.99 17.42
N LEU A 236 6.19 -12.52 17.76
CA LEU A 236 5.91 -11.13 18.01
C LEU A 236 5.96 -10.87 19.52
N ARG A 237 6.75 -9.87 19.92
CA ARG A 237 6.98 -9.48 21.31
C ARG A 237 6.53 -8.04 21.51
N ILE A 238 5.83 -7.77 22.59
CA ILE A 238 5.56 -6.40 23.03
C ILE A 238 6.54 -6.08 24.16
N LEU A 239 7.23 -4.96 24.01
CA LEU A 239 8.20 -4.44 24.95
C LEU A 239 7.74 -3.08 25.46
N THR A 240 8.22 -2.71 26.63
CA THR A 240 8.23 -1.33 27.12
C THR A 240 9.37 -0.52 26.47
N PRO A 241 9.41 0.82 26.64
CA PRO A 241 10.41 1.67 25.97
C PRO A 241 11.85 1.38 26.39
N ASP A 242 12.06 0.81 27.57
CA ASP A 242 13.37 0.35 28.06
C ASP A 242 13.75 -1.05 27.57
N LEU A 243 13.05 -1.55 26.54
CA LEU A 243 13.24 -2.85 25.89
C LEU A 243 12.98 -4.05 26.81
N LYS A 244 12.21 -3.87 27.90
CA LYS A 244 11.75 -5.01 28.72
C LYS A 244 10.48 -5.61 28.15
N GLU A 245 10.50 -6.92 28.02
CA GLU A 245 9.39 -7.70 27.47
C GLU A 245 8.20 -7.75 28.41
N THR A 246 7.02 -7.41 27.89
CA THR A 246 5.74 -7.51 28.60
C THR A 246 4.95 -8.72 28.16
N CYS A 247 4.93 -9.01 26.86
CA CYS A 247 4.30 -10.22 26.34
C CYS A 247 4.98 -10.76 25.08
N CYS A 248 4.76 -12.04 24.83
CA CYS A 248 5.26 -12.76 23.66
C CYS A 248 4.16 -13.64 23.08
N MET A 249 4.09 -13.71 21.76
CA MET A 249 3.18 -14.56 21.01
C MET A 249 3.94 -15.19 19.83
N ALA A 250 3.86 -16.50 19.71
CA ALA A 250 4.43 -17.23 18.58
C ALA A 250 3.58 -16.97 17.34
N LEU A 251 4.21 -16.61 16.22
CA LEU A 251 3.48 -16.40 14.96
C LEU A 251 3.09 -17.76 14.37
N LEU A 252 1.80 -17.92 14.08
CA LEU A 252 1.27 -19.07 13.37
C LEU A 252 1.40 -18.84 11.87
N PHE A 253 1.48 -19.92 11.06
CA PHE A 253 1.51 -19.87 9.59
C PHE A 253 0.71 -21.00 8.93
N GLN A 254 -0.22 -21.58 9.68
CA GLN A 254 -1.02 -22.75 9.31
C GLN A 254 -1.75 -22.61 7.97
N LEU A 255 -2.21 -21.39 7.63
CA LEU A 255 -2.95 -21.17 6.40
C LEU A 255 -2.06 -20.92 5.19
N TRP A 256 -0.74 -20.73 5.32
CA TRP A 256 0.15 -20.47 4.18
C TRP A 256 0.56 -21.80 3.51
N PRO A 257 0.18 -22.06 2.24
CA PRO A 257 0.52 -23.31 1.56
C PRO A 257 2.01 -23.65 1.66
N ASP A 258 2.35 -24.90 1.96
CA ASP A 258 3.74 -25.37 2.06
C ASP A 258 4.58 -24.69 3.16
N SER A 259 3.95 -24.10 4.19
CA SER A 259 4.65 -23.53 5.36
C SER A 259 5.56 -24.52 6.08
N ASP A 260 5.27 -25.82 5.95
CA ASP A 260 5.98 -26.91 6.61
C ASP A 260 6.96 -27.62 5.65
N SER A 261 7.17 -27.09 4.45
CA SER A 261 8.08 -27.67 3.46
C SER A 261 9.54 -27.49 3.90
N GLU A 262 10.32 -28.57 3.84
CA GLU A 262 11.76 -28.52 4.11
C GLU A 262 12.44 -27.52 3.15
N GLY A 263 13.28 -26.63 3.68
CA GLY A 263 14.02 -25.64 2.89
C GLY A 263 13.35 -24.26 2.77
N THR A 264 12.16 -24.06 3.33
CA THR A 264 11.51 -22.73 3.37
C THR A 264 11.63 -22.08 4.75
N ASP A 265 11.96 -20.78 4.77
CA ASP A 265 11.99 -19.98 6.01
C ASP A 265 11.04 -18.80 5.87
N ILE A 266 10.34 -18.44 6.95
CA ILE A 266 9.42 -17.31 6.97
C ILE A 266 10.00 -16.23 7.86
N LYS A 267 10.19 -15.04 7.28
CA LYS A 267 10.71 -13.89 7.99
C LYS A 267 9.70 -12.77 8.06
N VAL A 268 9.63 -12.08 9.20
CA VAL A 268 8.83 -10.87 9.30
C VAL A 268 9.57 -9.72 8.63
N ASP A 269 8.95 -9.15 7.61
CA ASP A 269 9.46 -8.00 6.87
C ASP A 269 9.13 -6.68 7.59
N SER A 270 7.89 -6.56 8.06
CA SER A 270 7.32 -5.29 8.54
C SER A 270 6.27 -5.50 9.63
N ILE A 271 6.15 -4.51 10.51
CA ILE A 271 5.13 -4.43 11.55
C ILE A 271 4.45 -3.06 11.46
N GLY A 272 3.13 -3.05 11.63
CA GLY A 272 2.30 -1.87 11.75
C GLY A 272 1.37 -1.97 12.95
N TRP A 273 1.64 -1.24 14.03
CA TRP A 273 0.73 -1.16 15.17
C TRP A 273 -0.32 -0.08 14.91
N VAL A 274 -1.32 -0.44 14.11
CA VAL A 274 -2.29 0.51 13.53
C VAL A 274 -3.39 0.95 14.50
N ARG A 275 -3.71 0.13 15.52
CA ARG A 275 -4.69 0.42 16.58
C ARG A 275 -4.23 -0.21 17.90
N ASP A 276 -4.72 0.31 19.02
CA ASP A 276 -4.38 -0.25 20.35
C ASP A 276 -4.70 -1.75 20.48
N ASP A 277 -5.72 -2.23 19.74
CA ASP A 277 -6.15 -3.62 19.67
C ASP A 277 -5.62 -4.39 18.46
N SER A 278 -4.87 -3.78 17.53
CA SER A 278 -4.55 -4.42 16.24
C SER A 278 -3.14 -4.14 15.74
N ILE A 279 -2.42 -5.22 15.39
CA ILE A 279 -1.08 -5.18 14.80
C ILE A 279 -1.12 -5.89 13.45
N VAL A 280 -0.67 -5.20 12.40
CA VAL A 280 -0.49 -5.73 11.05
C VAL A 280 0.94 -6.23 10.93
N VAL A 281 1.13 -7.43 10.38
CA VAL A 281 2.43 -8.06 10.20
C VAL A 281 2.58 -8.44 8.73
N GLY A 282 3.64 -7.97 8.10
CA GLY A 282 4.04 -8.38 6.75
C GLY A 282 5.16 -9.42 6.82
N CYS A 283 5.01 -10.52 6.10
CA CYS A 283 5.92 -11.64 6.13
C CYS A 283 6.39 -11.98 4.71
N VAL A 284 7.66 -12.32 4.58
CA VAL A 284 8.26 -12.85 3.34
C VAL A 284 8.59 -14.32 3.52
N ARG A 285 8.35 -15.10 2.47
CA ARG A 285 8.84 -16.46 2.36
C ARG A 285 10.19 -16.45 1.65
N LEU A 286 11.16 -17.14 2.23
CA LEU A 286 12.49 -17.33 1.69
C LEU A 286 12.67 -18.78 1.27
N ASN A 287 13.34 -18.99 0.14
CA ASN A 287 13.79 -20.31 -0.29
C ASN A 287 15.18 -20.66 0.25
N GLU A 288 15.69 -21.83 -0.15
CA GLU A 288 17.01 -22.34 0.26
C GLU A 288 18.16 -21.38 -0.07
N GLU A 289 18.02 -20.59 -1.14
CA GLU A 289 18.99 -19.57 -1.57
C GLU A 289 18.80 -18.22 -0.86
N SER A 290 17.87 -18.14 0.09
CA SER A 290 17.46 -16.90 0.79
C SER A 290 16.85 -15.84 -0.13
N ASN A 291 16.29 -16.26 -1.28
CA ASN A 291 15.54 -15.38 -2.18
C ASN A 291 14.07 -15.31 -1.75
N GLU A 292 13.47 -14.13 -1.87
CA GLU A 292 12.05 -13.93 -1.57
C GLU A 292 11.16 -14.56 -2.65
N GLU A 293 10.21 -15.40 -2.26
CA GLU A 293 9.31 -16.13 -3.17
C GLU A 293 7.83 -15.77 -3.04
N ASP A 294 7.42 -15.29 -1.88
CA ASP A 294 6.02 -14.94 -1.64
C ASP A 294 5.91 -13.94 -0.48
N TYR A 295 4.79 -13.23 -0.42
CA TYR A 295 4.52 -12.21 0.58
C TYR A 295 3.13 -12.39 1.19
N LEU A 296 3.05 -12.34 2.51
CA LEU A 296 1.79 -12.46 3.24
C LEU A 296 1.57 -11.31 4.21
N VAL A 297 0.33 -10.83 4.30
CA VAL A 297 -0.12 -9.89 5.32
C VAL A 297 -1.01 -10.59 6.33
N LYS A 298 -0.75 -10.33 7.62
CA LYS A 298 -1.57 -10.80 8.74
C LYS A 298 -2.04 -9.64 9.59
N VAL A 299 -3.22 -9.77 10.16
CA VAL A 299 -3.72 -8.86 11.19
C VAL A 299 -3.93 -9.66 12.47
N ILE A 300 -3.17 -9.31 13.50
CA ILE A 300 -3.32 -9.85 14.85
C ILE A 300 -4.17 -8.86 15.62
N ARG A 301 -5.34 -9.31 16.08
CA ARG A 301 -6.29 -8.48 16.82
C ARG A 301 -6.48 -9.02 18.23
N SER A 302 -6.29 -8.17 19.24
CA SER A 302 -6.64 -8.50 20.62
C SER A 302 -8.13 -8.76 20.74
N GLY A 303 -8.52 -9.72 21.58
CA GLY A 303 -9.93 -9.90 21.91
C GLY A 303 -10.45 -8.90 22.94
N GLY A 304 -9.61 -8.02 23.49
CA GLY A 304 -9.98 -6.85 24.30
C GLY A 304 -9.76 -5.52 23.56
N ASP A 305 -9.85 -4.39 24.27
CA ASP A 305 -9.55 -3.08 23.70
C ASP A 305 -8.04 -2.84 23.54
N THR A 306 -7.22 -3.63 24.24
CA THR A 306 -5.76 -3.59 24.21
C THR A 306 -5.15 -4.99 24.29
N PHE A 307 -3.86 -5.14 23.98
CA PHE A 307 -3.12 -6.40 24.15
C PHE A 307 -2.75 -6.73 25.62
N PHE A 308 -3.00 -5.81 26.54
CA PHE A 308 -2.63 -5.97 27.96
C PHE A 308 -3.78 -6.52 28.81
N GLU A 309 -5.00 -6.49 28.29
CA GLU A 309 -6.18 -7.06 28.94
C GLU A 309 -6.16 -8.59 28.95
N SER A 310 -6.69 -9.20 30.00
CA SER A 310 -6.60 -10.63 30.29
C SER A 310 -7.81 -11.45 29.81
N SER A 311 -8.67 -10.88 28.96
CA SER A 311 -10.02 -11.41 28.73
C SER A 311 -10.14 -12.43 27.59
N SER A 312 -9.22 -12.51 26.62
CA SER A 312 -9.38 -13.41 25.45
C SER A 312 -8.10 -13.61 24.64
N LYS A 313 -8.04 -14.72 23.89
CA LYS A 313 -6.93 -15.02 22.95
C LYS A 313 -7.00 -14.07 21.75
N PRO A 314 -5.89 -13.47 21.31
CA PRO A 314 -5.89 -12.69 20.08
C PRO A 314 -6.27 -13.56 18.86
N VAL A 315 -6.95 -12.96 17.89
CA VAL A 315 -7.32 -13.59 16.62
C VAL A 315 -6.29 -13.22 15.55
N VAL A 316 -5.93 -14.18 14.71
CA VAL A 316 -4.99 -13.98 13.60
C VAL A 316 -5.75 -14.10 12.28
N LEU A 317 -5.77 -13.01 11.53
CA LEU A 317 -6.44 -12.92 10.23
C LEU A 317 -5.40 -12.92 9.12
N ARG A 318 -5.54 -13.86 8.17
CA ARG A 318 -4.76 -13.89 6.94
C ARG A 318 -5.41 -12.97 5.91
N CYS A 319 -4.73 -11.94 5.44
CA CYS A 319 -5.26 -11.02 4.45
C CYS A 319 -4.51 -11.17 3.12
N ASP A 320 -5.24 -11.49 2.06
CA ASP A 320 -4.72 -11.54 0.69
C ASP A 320 -4.67 -10.12 0.10
N VAL A 321 -3.62 -9.39 0.45
CA VAL A 321 -3.39 -7.99 0.07
C VAL A 321 -2.35 -7.90 -1.04
N SER A 322 -2.56 -7.01 -2.00
CA SER A 322 -1.62 -6.73 -3.11
C SER A 322 -1.32 -7.96 -3.98
N ARG A 323 -2.33 -8.42 -4.74
CA ARG A 323 -2.25 -9.63 -5.58
C ARG A 323 -1.23 -9.57 -6.72
N GLY A 324 -0.77 -8.38 -7.12
CA GLY A 324 0.21 -8.17 -8.18
C GLY A 324 1.67 -8.13 -7.71
N ILE A 325 2.06 -8.89 -6.69
CA ILE A 325 3.46 -8.88 -6.21
C ILE A 325 4.39 -9.61 -7.19
N ARG A 326 5.48 -8.93 -7.56
CA ARG A 326 6.56 -9.48 -8.38
C ARG A 326 7.85 -9.53 -7.57
N ASN A 327 8.33 -10.74 -7.26
CA ASN A 327 9.42 -10.90 -6.29
C ASN A 327 10.77 -10.35 -6.76
N ASP A 328 10.99 -10.30 -8.08
CA ASP A 328 12.24 -9.90 -8.73
C ASP A 328 12.35 -8.38 -8.98
N ILE A 329 11.30 -7.60 -8.71
CA ILE A 329 11.29 -6.16 -9.01
C ILE A 329 12.17 -5.36 -8.07
N LEU A 330 12.29 -5.80 -6.81
CA LEU A 330 13.21 -5.24 -5.82
C LEU A 330 14.05 -6.38 -5.22
N PRO A 331 15.33 -6.15 -4.89
CA PRO A 331 16.19 -7.17 -4.32
C PRO A 331 15.64 -7.74 -3.01
N SER A 332 15.96 -9.00 -2.72
CA SER A 332 15.65 -9.63 -1.43
C SER A 332 16.28 -8.86 -0.26
N GLY A 333 15.53 -8.66 0.82
CA GLY A 333 16.02 -8.02 2.05
C GLY A 333 16.01 -6.49 2.08
N VAL A 334 15.50 -5.81 1.05
CA VAL A 334 15.37 -4.32 1.00
C VAL A 334 14.13 -3.76 1.72
N GLY A 335 13.49 -4.61 2.52
CA GLY A 335 12.33 -4.27 3.34
C GLY A 335 12.58 -3.11 4.32
N PRO A 336 11.52 -2.49 4.87
CA PRO A 336 10.14 -2.96 4.82
C PRO A 336 9.48 -2.73 3.46
N ASN A 337 8.76 -3.74 2.97
CA ASN A 337 8.00 -3.71 1.72
C ASN A 337 6.53 -3.32 1.91
N LEU A 338 5.94 -3.60 3.08
CA LEU A 338 4.60 -3.14 3.42
C LEU A 338 4.62 -1.67 3.85
N LEU A 339 3.78 -0.85 3.22
CA LEU A 339 3.53 0.53 3.62
C LEU A 339 2.06 0.68 4.02
N LEU A 340 1.82 1.41 5.10
CA LEU A 340 0.55 1.46 5.81
C LEU A 340 0.11 2.90 6.05
N GLY A 341 -1.18 3.17 5.87
CA GLY A 341 -1.76 4.51 6.03
C GLY A 341 -3.15 4.40 6.60
N TYR A 342 -3.31 4.85 7.85
CA TYR A 342 -4.55 4.69 8.59
C TYR A 342 -5.43 5.93 8.47
N LEU A 343 -6.66 5.73 8.01
CA LEU A 343 -7.69 6.75 7.84
C LEU A 343 -8.55 6.79 9.10
N HIS A 344 -8.15 7.63 10.06
CA HIS A 344 -8.70 7.61 11.42
C HIS A 344 -10.23 7.75 11.50
N ARG A 345 -10.82 8.49 10.56
CA ARG A 345 -12.26 8.79 10.57
C ARG A 345 -13.12 7.57 10.22
N TRP A 346 -12.59 6.66 9.42
CA TRP A 346 -13.35 5.56 8.84
C TRP A 346 -12.92 4.19 9.38
N ASP A 347 -12.00 4.17 10.36
CA ASP A 347 -11.35 2.95 10.86
C ASP A 347 -10.85 2.06 9.70
N LEU A 348 -10.32 2.71 8.66
CA LEU A 348 -9.91 2.10 7.40
C LEU A 348 -8.40 2.21 7.25
N LEU A 349 -7.74 1.11 6.92
CA LEU A 349 -6.33 1.06 6.60
C LEU A 349 -6.15 0.92 5.11
N VAL A 350 -5.34 1.79 4.53
CA VAL A 350 -4.86 1.68 3.16
C VAL A 350 -3.49 1.02 3.22
N VAL A 351 -3.33 -0.05 2.43
CA VAL A 351 -2.15 -0.91 2.44
C VAL A 351 -1.58 -0.98 1.03
N THR A 352 -0.25 -0.94 0.92
CA THR A 352 0.46 -1.18 -0.34
C THR A 352 1.74 -1.97 -0.09
N ASN A 353 2.24 -2.65 -1.12
CA ASN A 353 3.51 -3.34 -1.12
C ASN A 353 4.43 -2.76 -2.20
N LYS A 354 5.69 -2.44 -1.86
CA LYS A 354 6.68 -1.89 -2.82
C LYS A 354 6.97 -2.82 -4.00
N LYS A 355 6.65 -4.11 -3.89
CA LYS A 355 6.81 -5.11 -4.96
C LYS A 355 5.54 -5.33 -5.80
N SER A 356 4.45 -4.62 -5.51
CA SER A 356 3.21 -4.74 -6.26
C SER A 356 3.27 -3.93 -7.55
N THR A 357 3.06 -4.59 -8.69
CA THR A 357 3.01 -4.01 -10.04
C THR A 357 1.58 -3.83 -10.57
N ASP A 358 0.59 -4.41 -9.88
CA ASP A 358 -0.83 -4.26 -10.15
C ASP A 358 -1.61 -4.36 -8.82
N ASP A 359 -2.82 -3.80 -8.78
CA ASP A 359 -3.63 -3.67 -7.56
C ASP A 359 -2.82 -3.12 -6.38
N HIS A 360 -2.08 -2.04 -6.64
CA HIS A 360 -1.10 -1.45 -5.71
C HIS A 360 -1.66 -1.12 -4.34
N ILE A 361 -2.94 -0.78 -4.26
CA ILE A 361 -3.57 -0.24 -3.06
C ILE A 361 -4.74 -1.13 -2.67
N SER A 362 -4.66 -1.71 -1.48
CA SER A 362 -5.70 -2.52 -0.86
C SER A 362 -6.27 -1.83 0.38
N LEU A 363 -7.49 -2.22 0.77
CA LEU A 363 -8.23 -1.60 1.85
C LEU A 363 -8.63 -2.64 2.89
N LEU A 364 -8.27 -2.39 4.15
CA LEU A 364 -8.69 -3.21 5.30
C LEU A 364 -9.55 -2.35 6.23
N LYS A 365 -10.78 -2.78 6.49
CA LYS A 365 -11.74 -2.06 7.35
C LYS A 365 -11.95 -2.80 8.66
N TRP A 366 -11.90 -2.05 9.76
CA TRP A 366 -12.31 -2.57 11.05
C TRP A 366 -13.82 -2.38 11.22
N PRO A 367 -14.54 -3.38 11.77
CA PRO A 367 -15.92 -3.21 12.16
C PRO A 367 -16.02 -2.22 13.31
N SER A 368 -17.22 -1.65 13.50
CA SER A 368 -17.49 -0.76 14.63
C SER A 368 -17.14 -1.47 15.94
N ARG A 369 -16.67 -0.73 16.95
CA ARG A 369 -16.45 -1.30 18.30
C ARG A 369 -17.73 -1.87 18.92
N THR A 370 -18.90 -1.45 18.43
CA THR A 370 -20.22 -1.92 18.87
C THR A 370 -20.71 -3.16 18.12
N ASP A 371 -19.99 -3.60 17.09
CA ASP A 371 -20.38 -4.75 16.29
C ASP A 371 -20.04 -6.05 17.04
N GLU A 372 -20.96 -7.02 16.99
CA GLU A 372 -20.72 -8.36 17.54
C GLU A 372 -19.69 -9.11 16.68
N GLU A 373 -19.66 -8.81 15.38
CA GLU A 373 -18.70 -9.36 14.44
C GLU A 373 -17.41 -8.54 14.45
N ARG A 374 -16.33 -9.13 14.99
CA ARG A 374 -15.03 -8.47 15.19
C ARG A 374 -14.02 -8.75 14.07
N THR A 375 -14.48 -9.21 12.91
CA THR A 375 -13.59 -9.63 11.83
C THR A 375 -13.16 -8.42 10.99
N VAL A 376 -11.85 -8.30 10.73
CA VAL A 376 -11.34 -7.28 9.79
C VAL A 376 -11.70 -7.70 8.38
N VAL A 377 -12.24 -6.76 7.61
CA VAL A 377 -12.77 -7.02 6.27
C VAL A 377 -11.84 -6.40 5.23
N TYR A 378 -11.44 -7.18 4.23
CA TYR A 378 -10.81 -6.68 3.01
C TYR A 378 -11.88 -6.10 2.10
N LEU A 379 -11.72 -4.84 1.68
CA LEU A 379 -12.67 -4.17 0.80
C LEU A 379 -12.14 -4.14 -0.64
N GLU A 380 -12.87 -4.79 -1.54
CA GLU A 380 -12.67 -4.70 -2.98
C GLU A 380 -13.49 -3.52 -3.55
N MET A 381 -12.84 -2.66 -4.32
CA MET A 381 -13.50 -1.55 -4.98
C MET A 381 -14.31 -2.08 -6.17
N VAL A 382 -15.64 -1.99 -6.10
CA VAL A 382 -16.54 -2.51 -7.15
C VAL A 382 -16.55 -1.60 -8.39
N GLU A 383 -16.37 -0.30 -8.18
CA GLU A 383 -16.39 0.72 -9.24
C GLU A 383 -14.99 1.12 -9.67
N ASP A 384 -14.52 0.53 -10.78
CA ASP A 384 -13.17 0.72 -11.34
C ASP A 384 -12.72 2.18 -11.46
N ARG A 385 -13.65 3.07 -11.77
CA ARG A 385 -13.39 4.51 -11.96
C ARG A 385 -13.01 5.26 -10.69
N TYR A 386 -13.26 4.66 -9.54
CA TYR A 386 -12.95 5.18 -8.22
C TYR A 386 -11.88 4.36 -7.51
N SER A 387 -11.39 3.30 -8.15
CA SER A 387 -10.26 2.53 -7.68
C SER A 387 -8.97 3.34 -7.88
N PRO A 388 -8.09 3.41 -6.88
CA PRO A 388 -6.79 4.04 -7.05
C PRO A 388 -5.91 3.16 -7.94
N ARG A 389 -5.44 3.69 -9.06
CA ARG A 389 -4.59 2.98 -10.02
C ARG A 389 -3.27 3.73 -10.21
N ILE A 390 -2.17 3.00 -10.38
CA ILE A 390 -0.89 3.60 -10.75
C ILE A 390 -0.67 3.21 -12.21
N ASP A 391 -0.47 4.22 -13.05
CA ASP A 391 -0.20 3.97 -14.46
C ASP A 391 1.22 3.42 -14.65
N LEU A 392 1.44 2.72 -15.76
CA LEU A 392 2.76 2.31 -16.21
C LEU A 392 3.69 3.53 -16.32
N GLN A 393 4.99 3.26 -16.23
CA GLN A 393 6.01 4.28 -16.44
C GLN A 393 5.97 4.82 -17.88
N GLU A 394 6.63 5.95 -18.14
CA GLU A 394 6.66 6.56 -19.49
C GLU A 394 7.30 5.67 -20.57
N ASN A 395 8.11 4.70 -20.15
CA ASN A 395 8.73 3.70 -21.02
C ASN A 395 7.87 2.43 -21.19
N ASP A 396 6.62 2.44 -20.73
CA ASP A 396 5.67 1.33 -20.70
C ASP A 396 6.06 0.15 -19.77
N ASP A 397 7.06 0.33 -18.88
CA ASP A 397 7.40 -0.66 -17.85
C ASP A 397 6.48 -0.57 -16.62
N ASP A 398 6.43 -1.65 -15.83
CA ASP A 398 5.71 -1.69 -14.56
C ASP A 398 6.20 -0.60 -13.60
N ASN A 399 5.26 0.08 -12.95
CA ASN A 399 5.55 1.11 -11.96
C ASN A 399 5.31 0.55 -10.55
N VAL A 400 6.05 1.04 -9.56
CA VAL A 400 5.84 0.64 -8.15
C VAL A 400 5.76 1.83 -7.24
N ILE A 401 5.07 1.67 -6.11
CA ILE A 401 4.99 2.70 -5.06
C ILE A 401 6.15 2.48 -4.09
N LEU A 402 7.09 3.44 -4.04
CA LEU A 402 8.20 3.41 -3.08
C LEU A 402 7.89 4.20 -1.81
N GLY A 403 7.10 5.26 -1.90
CA GLY A 403 6.69 6.09 -0.78
C GLY A 403 5.18 6.23 -0.70
N PHE A 404 4.65 6.23 0.51
CA PHE A 404 3.22 6.13 0.75
C PHE A 404 2.86 6.89 2.02
N GLY A 405 1.82 7.72 1.98
CA GLY A 405 1.38 8.50 3.14
C GLY A 405 -0.04 9.02 3.01
N VAL A 406 -0.69 9.23 4.15
CA VAL A 406 -2.06 9.73 4.23
C VAL A 406 -2.06 11.02 5.03
N GLU A 407 -2.76 12.04 4.54
CA GLU A 407 -3.07 13.25 5.30
C GLU A 407 -4.52 13.16 5.80
N ASN A 408 -4.74 13.18 7.12
CA ASN A 408 -6.05 13.05 7.76
C ASN A 408 -6.72 14.42 7.97
N VAL A 409 -6.99 15.13 6.88
CA VAL A 409 -7.60 16.47 6.93
C VAL A 409 -8.84 16.59 6.06
N SER A 410 -9.87 17.26 6.59
CA SER A 410 -11.05 17.63 5.82
C SER A 410 -10.71 18.80 4.90
N LEU A 411 -10.91 18.63 3.59
CA LEU A 411 -10.64 19.69 2.63
C LEU A 411 -11.89 20.55 2.42
N PHE A 412 -11.69 21.86 2.32
CA PHE A 412 -12.76 22.82 2.01
C PHE A 412 -13.34 22.66 0.58
N GLN A 413 -12.76 21.78 -0.24
CA GLN A 413 -13.18 21.55 -1.62
C GLN A 413 -14.10 20.33 -1.70
N LYS A 414 -15.30 20.49 -2.30
CA LYS A 414 -16.16 19.36 -2.67
C LYS A 414 -15.74 18.79 -4.02
N ILE A 415 -15.96 17.49 -4.20
CA ILE A 415 -15.78 16.79 -5.47
C ILE A 415 -17.10 16.18 -5.93
N THR A 416 -17.36 16.21 -7.24
CA THR A 416 -18.58 15.65 -7.83
C THR A 416 -18.37 14.19 -8.22
N VAL A 417 -19.14 13.28 -7.65
CA VAL A 417 -19.11 11.84 -7.93
C VAL A 417 -20.41 11.45 -8.63
N LEU A 418 -20.36 10.51 -9.57
CA LEU A 418 -21.59 9.87 -10.07
C LEU A 418 -21.92 8.66 -9.20
N VAL A 419 -23.16 8.60 -8.72
CA VAL A 419 -23.74 7.48 -7.99
C VAL A 419 -24.94 7.02 -8.83
N GLY A 420 -24.79 5.90 -9.55
CA GLY A 420 -25.73 5.53 -10.59
C GLY A 420 -25.82 6.62 -11.68
N PRO A 421 -27.02 7.11 -12.03
CA PRO A 421 -27.20 8.21 -13.00
C PRO A 421 -27.01 9.61 -12.38
N GLU A 422 -26.96 9.74 -11.05
CA GLU A 422 -26.98 11.03 -10.37
C GLU A 422 -25.59 11.59 -10.07
N GLN A 423 -25.45 12.91 -10.12
CA GLN A 423 -24.26 13.61 -9.62
C GLN A 423 -24.47 13.99 -8.16
N LYS A 424 -23.56 13.55 -7.29
CA LYS A 424 -23.52 13.89 -5.87
C LYS A 424 -22.25 14.65 -5.55
N GLU A 425 -22.34 15.70 -4.74
CA GLU A 425 -21.16 16.35 -4.18
C GLU A 425 -20.77 15.69 -2.86
N VAL A 426 -19.50 15.35 -2.73
CA VAL A 426 -18.92 14.76 -1.51
C VAL A 426 -17.68 15.53 -1.11
N ALA A 427 -17.45 15.67 0.20
CA ALA A 427 -16.28 16.35 0.73
C ALA A 427 -15.17 15.32 1.02
N PRO A 428 -13.99 15.42 0.40
CA PRO A 428 -12.84 14.61 0.75
C PRO A 428 -12.45 14.81 2.22
N GLN A 429 -12.22 13.71 2.92
CA GLN A 429 -11.82 13.71 4.33
C GLN A 429 -10.35 13.35 4.53
N HIS A 430 -9.72 12.84 3.48
CA HIS A 430 -8.33 12.42 3.51
C HIS A 430 -7.67 12.68 2.16
N LEU A 431 -6.33 12.79 2.18
CA LEU A 431 -5.49 12.73 1.00
C LEU A 431 -4.63 11.47 1.07
N LEU A 432 -4.47 10.81 -0.07
CA LEU A 432 -3.47 9.76 -0.24
C LEU A 432 -2.39 10.27 -1.19
N LEU A 433 -1.14 10.14 -0.75
CA LEU A 433 0.06 10.52 -1.49
C LEU A 433 0.89 9.28 -1.79
N CYS A 434 1.13 9.03 -3.07
CA CYS A 434 1.93 7.91 -3.56
C CYS A 434 3.13 8.44 -4.32
N LEU A 435 4.34 8.05 -3.93
CA LEU A 435 5.57 8.34 -4.65
C LEU A 435 6.02 7.08 -5.39
N THR A 436 6.11 7.20 -6.72
CA THR A 436 6.46 6.09 -7.61
C THR A 436 7.97 5.91 -7.78
N SER A 437 8.40 4.76 -8.31
CA SER A 437 9.81 4.46 -8.62
C SER A 437 10.43 5.40 -9.66
N GLU A 438 9.64 5.88 -10.60
CA GLU A 438 10.07 6.91 -11.55
C GLU A 438 10.22 8.29 -10.86
N GLY A 439 9.80 8.47 -9.62
CA GLY A 439 9.92 9.74 -8.90
C GLY A 439 8.81 10.73 -9.22
N LYS A 440 7.60 10.23 -9.48
CA LYS A 440 6.39 11.06 -9.58
C LYS A 440 5.53 10.93 -8.33
N LEU A 441 5.02 12.06 -7.87
CA LEU A 441 4.04 12.14 -6.81
C LEU A 441 2.64 12.14 -7.39
N ILE A 442 1.84 11.18 -6.93
CA ILE A 442 0.42 11.02 -7.26
C ILE A 442 -0.39 11.38 -6.02
N ILE A 443 -1.42 12.22 -6.20
CA ILE A 443 -2.26 12.69 -5.10
C ILE A 443 -3.72 12.33 -5.39
N TYR A 444 -4.35 11.64 -4.45
CA TYR A 444 -5.75 11.27 -4.47
C TYR A 444 -6.54 12.01 -3.40
N TYR A 445 -7.69 12.56 -3.78
CA TYR A 445 -8.76 12.86 -2.84
C TYR A 445 -9.49 11.58 -2.46
N LEU A 446 -9.61 11.35 -1.16
CA LEU A 446 -10.39 10.25 -0.61
C LEU A 446 -11.68 10.82 -0.01
N ALA A 447 -12.81 10.36 -0.52
CA ALA A 447 -14.12 10.71 -0.01
C ALA A 447 -14.95 9.45 0.21
N ARG A 448 -15.98 9.59 1.04
CA ARG A 448 -16.99 8.55 1.26
C ARG A 448 -18.34 9.08 0.81
N ILE A 449 -19.06 8.30 0.01
CA ILE A 449 -20.35 8.70 -0.58
C ILE A 449 -21.41 8.85 0.50
N SER A 450 -21.39 8.00 1.51
CA SER A 450 -22.33 8.04 2.64
C SER A 450 -22.06 9.16 3.64
N ASP A 451 -20.89 9.82 3.58
CA ASP A 451 -20.60 10.94 4.46
C ASP A 451 -21.49 12.15 4.08
N PRO A 452 -22.02 12.89 5.08
CA PRO A 452 -22.83 14.07 4.80
C PRO A 452 -22.01 15.15 4.09
N SER A 453 -22.65 15.88 3.16
CA SER A 453 -21.97 16.90 2.35
C SER A 453 -21.44 18.09 3.16
N ASP A 454 -22.04 18.37 4.31
CA ASP A 454 -21.77 19.51 5.17
C ASP A 454 -21.32 19.03 6.56
N LEU A 455 -20.15 18.41 6.59
CA LEU A 455 -19.54 17.94 7.83
C LEU A 455 -18.86 19.09 8.58
N PRO A 456 -18.94 19.11 9.93
CA PRO A 456 -18.22 20.09 10.73
C PRO A 456 -16.71 19.95 10.49
N GLN A 457 -16.10 21.06 10.13
CA GLN A 457 -14.70 21.14 9.78
C GLN A 457 -13.85 21.25 11.04
N THR A 458 -12.79 20.44 11.14
CA THR A 458 -11.75 20.68 12.14
C THR A 458 -11.00 21.92 11.68
N SER A 459 -11.25 23.06 12.33
CA SER A 459 -10.51 24.29 12.05
C SER A 459 -9.03 24.07 12.37
N LEU A 460 -8.17 24.07 11.34
CA LEU A 460 -6.75 24.38 11.55
C LEU A 460 -6.70 25.75 12.20
N SER A 461 -6.17 25.83 13.42
CA SER A 461 -5.86 27.11 14.04
C SER A 461 -4.98 27.87 13.07
N THR A 462 -5.52 28.97 12.54
CA THR A 462 -4.75 29.93 11.77
C THR A 462 -3.63 30.38 12.69
N ILE A 463 -2.39 29.96 12.42
CA ILE A 463 -1.22 30.59 13.00
C ILE A 463 -1.17 31.96 12.35
N GLU A 464 -1.95 32.88 12.89
CA GLU A 464 -1.70 34.30 12.72
C GLU A 464 -0.37 34.59 13.41
N ASP A 465 0.54 35.20 12.65
CA ASP A 465 1.79 35.79 13.09
C ASP A 465 1.59 36.61 14.38
N SER A 466 1.78 35.97 15.53
CA SER A 466 1.84 36.65 16.82
C SER A 466 3.02 36.11 17.61
N ASN A 467 4.16 36.77 17.37
CA ASN A 467 5.31 36.81 18.25
C ASN A 467 4.87 37.00 19.71
N VAL A 468 5.04 35.96 20.53
CA VAL A 468 5.37 36.11 21.95
C VAL A 468 6.33 34.99 22.33
N ASP A 469 7.60 35.34 22.49
CA ASP A 469 8.65 34.52 23.09
C ASP A 469 8.16 33.85 24.39
N LYS A 470 8.04 32.51 24.36
CA LYS A 470 8.16 31.69 25.56
C LYS A 470 9.16 30.58 25.30
N GLN A 471 10.40 30.94 25.59
CA GLN A 471 11.57 30.09 25.67
C GLN A 471 11.31 28.93 26.64
N ILE A 472 11.22 27.70 26.11
CA ILE A 472 11.41 26.48 26.91
C ILE A 472 12.75 25.89 26.47
N SER A 473 13.70 25.90 27.39
CA SER A 473 15.09 25.46 27.19
C SER A 473 15.19 23.93 27.17
N PRO A 474 15.90 23.31 26.20
CA PRO A 474 16.36 21.94 26.32
C PRO A 474 17.54 21.87 27.31
N ALA A 475 17.58 20.77 28.08
CA ALA A 475 18.61 20.52 29.08
C ALA A 475 20.03 20.50 28.48
N THR A 476 20.92 21.21 29.19
CA THR A 476 22.33 21.44 28.92
C THR A 476 23.14 20.15 28.74
N VAL A 477 23.77 19.97 27.58
CA VAL A 477 25.00 19.18 27.45
C VAL A 477 26.16 20.15 27.27
N SER A 478 27.17 19.97 28.12
CA SER A 478 28.31 20.86 28.38
C SER A 478 29.08 21.30 27.12
N ASN A 479 29.11 22.62 26.88
CA ASN A 479 30.01 23.29 25.95
C ASN A 479 31.45 23.36 26.48
N LYS A 480 32.43 23.22 25.57
CA LYS A 480 33.69 23.96 25.63
C LYS A 480 34.08 24.45 24.22
N ASP A 481 34.16 25.78 24.11
CA ASP A 481 35.01 26.63 23.27
C ASP A 481 35.17 26.25 21.78
N LEU A 482 34.81 27.10 20.80
CA LEU A 482 35.43 28.40 20.52
C LEU A 482 34.55 29.29 19.62
N THR A 483 34.81 30.60 19.74
CA THR A 483 34.15 31.77 19.16
C THR A 483 34.22 31.95 17.63
N PRO A 484 33.35 32.81 17.05
CA PRO A 484 33.05 32.91 15.63
C PRO A 484 33.79 34.06 14.93
N SER A 485 33.78 34.06 13.59
CA SER A 485 34.05 35.27 12.80
C SER A 485 33.14 35.41 11.59
N VAL A 486 32.54 36.60 11.58
CA VAL A 486 31.54 37.24 10.71
C VAL A 486 32.06 37.54 9.30
N THR A 487 31.12 37.69 8.34
CA THR A 487 30.97 38.72 7.27
C THR A 487 30.64 38.06 5.91
N SER A 488 29.37 38.04 5.47
CA SER A 488 28.62 39.11 4.77
C SER A 488 29.13 39.43 3.36
N SER A 489 28.30 39.19 2.33
CA SER A 489 27.93 40.25 1.38
C SER A 489 26.83 39.79 0.42
N SER A 490 25.77 40.57 0.40
CA SER A 490 24.63 40.53 -0.51
C SER A 490 25.00 40.96 -1.94
N ALA A 491 24.29 40.42 -2.93
CA ALA A 491 24.02 41.14 -4.17
C ALA A 491 22.67 40.69 -4.78
N LYS A 492 21.71 41.63 -4.79
CA LYS A 492 20.43 41.59 -5.49
C LYS A 492 20.61 42.06 -6.95
N SER A 493 19.82 41.52 -7.87
CA SER A 493 19.20 42.24 -9.02
C SER A 493 18.40 41.23 -9.87
N LEU A 494 17.07 41.18 -9.78
CA LEU A 494 16.05 41.99 -10.48
C LEU A 494 15.86 41.67 -11.98
N LEU A 495 14.67 41.09 -12.25
CA LEU A 495 13.70 41.39 -13.31
C LEU A 495 14.13 41.26 -14.80
N ALA A 496 13.43 40.38 -15.54
CA ALA A 496 12.32 40.78 -16.43
C ALA A 496 11.78 39.60 -17.27
N ARG A 497 10.48 39.31 -17.12
CA ARG A 497 9.55 38.89 -18.20
C ARG A 497 9.17 40.17 -18.99
N PRO A 498 8.60 40.16 -20.23
CA PRO A 498 7.45 39.34 -20.65
C PRO A 498 7.40 38.98 -22.16
N GLY A 499 6.35 38.27 -22.61
CA GLY A 499 6.02 38.21 -24.04
C GLY A 499 5.08 37.09 -24.47
N THR A 500 3.78 37.37 -24.41
CA THR A 500 2.63 36.58 -24.87
C THR A 500 2.56 36.46 -26.40
N MET A 501 2.18 35.31 -26.96
CA MET A 501 1.46 35.21 -28.24
C MET A 501 0.62 33.93 -28.34
N ALA A 502 -0.44 34.02 -29.15
CA ALA A 502 -1.67 33.25 -29.06
C ALA A 502 -1.82 32.18 -30.17
N THR A 503 -2.83 31.33 -29.95
CA THR A 503 -3.65 30.54 -30.89
C THR A 503 -3.01 29.41 -31.71
N HIS A 504 -3.50 28.18 -31.51
CA HIS A 504 -4.24 27.48 -32.58
C HIS A 504 -5.06 26.29 -32.06
N ASP A 505 -6.32 26.29 -32.48
CA ASP A 505 -7.37 25.30 -32.25
C ASP A 505 -7.16 24.08 -33.16
N SER A 506 -7.31 22.85 -32.64
CA SER A 506 -7.62 21.67 -33.48
C SER A 506 -8.29 20.56 -32.68
N SER A 507 -9.60 20.46 -32.87
CA SER A 507 -10.46 19.37 -32.43
C SER A 507 -10.10 18.04 -33.11
N LYS A 508 -9.86 16.98 -32.32
CA LYS A 508 -9.97 15.58 -32.78
C LYS A 508 -10.89 14.80 -31.85
N ALA A 509 -12.01 14.34 -32.42
CA ALA A 509 -13.03 13.53 -31.79
C ALA A 509 -12.46 12.23 -31.19
N LYS A 510 -12.68 12.01 -29.89
CA LYS A 510 -12.48 10.71 -29.24
C LYS A 510 -13.60 9.76 -29.66
N LYS A 511 -13.24 8.67 -30.34
CA LYS A 511 -14.11 7.50 -30.54
C LYS A 511 -14.40 6.85 -29.18
N THR A 512 -15.59 7.07 -28.64
CA THR A 512 -16.15 6.30 -27.52
C THR A 512 -16.53 4.91 -28.01
N ARG A 513 -15.97 3.84 -27.43
CA ARG A 513 -16.53 2.48 -27.54
C ARG A 513 -17.56 2.31 -26.42
N PRO A 514 -18.82 1.93 -26.70
CA PRO A 514 -19.82 1.69 -25.67
C PRO A 514 -19.73 0.24 -25.19
N GLU A 515 -19.07 0.01 -24.06
CA GLU A 515 -19.17 -1.25 -23.32
C GLU A 515 -20.31 -1.14 -22.31
N GLU A 516 -21.54 -1.29 -22.81
CA GLU A 516 -22.71 -1.44 -21.97
C GLU A 516 -22.63 -2.82 -21.29
N SER A 517 -22.61 -2.81 -19.95
CA SER A 517 -22.54 -4.03 -19.12
C SER A 517 -23.80 -4.87 -19.34
N CYS A 518 -23.66 -6.18 -19.64
CA CYS A 518 -24.80 -7.08 -19.90
C CYS A 518 -25.78 -7.13 -18.73
N ARG A 519 -25.30 -6.85 -17.51
CA ARG A 519 -26.15 -6.72 -16.31
C ARG A 519 -27.10 -5.52 -16.43
N LYS A 520 -26.63 -4.37 -16.93
CA LYS A 520 -27.47 -3.20 -17.22
C LYS A 520 -28.49 -3.48 -18.33
N LEU A 521 -28.10 -4.22 -19.36
CA LEU A 521 -29.01 -4.64 -20.43
C LEU A 521 -30.10 -5.59 -19.91
N LEU A 522 -29.75 -6.53 -19.03
CA LEU A 522 -30.71 -7.46 -18.41
C LEU A 522 -31.66 -6.73 -17.46
N SER A 523 -31.14 -5.88 -16.57
CA SER A 523 -31.96 -5.04 -15.67
C SER A 523 -32.91 -4.13 -16.46
N ALA A 524 -32.43 -3.50 -17.54
CA ALA A 524 -33.27 -2.66 -18.39
C ALA A 524 -34.38 -3.45 -19.10
N VAL A 525 -34.14 -4.70 -19.50
CA VAL A 525 -35.19 -5.56 -20.09
C VAL A 525 -36.20 -5.98 -19.03
N LEU A 526 -35.76 -6.35 -17.81
CA LEU A 526 -36.65 -6.77 -16.73
C LEU A 526 -37.53 -5.60 -16.22
N GLU A 527 -36.94 -4.40 -16.04
CA GLU A 527 -37.68 -3.18 -15.71
C GLU A 527 -38.72 -2.82 -16.78
N LYS A 528 -38.35 -2.93 -18.07
CA LYS A 528 -39.22 -2.58 -19.19
C LYS A 528 -40.52 -3.39 -19.27
N TYR A 529 -40.49 -4.65 -18.82
CA TYR A 529 -41.66 -5.53 -18.86
C TYR A 529 -42.30 -5.77 -17.48
N ASN A 530 -41.86 -5.02 -16.45
CA ASN A 530 -42.45 -5.00 -15.10
C ASN A 530 -42.63 -6.39 -14.48
N VAL A 531 -41.63 -7.26 -14.68
CA VAL A 531 -41.62 -8.62 -14.13
C VAL A 531 -41.15 -8.53 -12.67
N GLU A 532 -42.08 -8.64 -11.73
CA GLU A 532 -41.76 -8.74 -10.30
C GLU A 532 -41.14 -10.13 -10.02
N CYS A 533 -39.87 -10.17 -9.62
CA CYS A 533 -39.21 -11.40 -9.19
C CYS A 533 -39.74 -11.79 -7.79
N GLU A 534 -40.76 -12.65 -7.73
CA GLU A 534 -41.19 -13.25 -6.47
C GLU A 534 -40.04 -14.06 -5.84
N ASN A 535 -39.52 -13.61 -4.70
CA ASN A 535 -38.53 -14.29 -3.84
C ASN A 535 -37.23 -14.74 -4.53
N TYR A 536 -36.49 -13.81 -5.13
CA TYR A 536 -35.09 -14.05 -5.48
C TYR A 536 -34.26 -12.85 -5.01
N ASP A 537 -33.33 -13.08 -4.06
CA ASP A 537 -32.38 -12.08 -3.55
C ASP A 537 -31.82 -11.23 -4.71
N ASP A 538 -32.10 -9.92 -4.69
CA ASP A 538 -31.48 -8.96 -5.60
C ASP A 538 -29.95 -9.00 -5.46
N ASP A 539 -29.46 -9.39 -4.29
CA ASP A 539 -28.05 -9.66 -3.95
C ASP A 539 -27.47 -10.94 -4.58
N LEU A 540 -28.25 -11.73 -5.32
CA LEU A 540 -27.75 -12.93 -6.01
C LEU A 540 -27.67 -12.79 -7.53
N ILE A 541 -28.32 -11.77 -8.11
CA ILE A 541 -28.24 -11.48 -9.55
C ILE A 541 -27.02 -10.61 -9.86
N ILE A 542 -26.66 -9.72 -8.92
CA ILE A 542 -25.50 -8.82 -9.06
C ILE A 542 -24.17 -9.59 -8.84
N TYR A 543 -24.17 -10.62 -7.99
CA TYR A 543 -22.97 -11.33 -7.55
C TYR A 543 -22.79 -12.73 -8.18
N SER A 544 -23.74 -13.18 -9.01
CA SER A 544 -23.67 -14.48 -9.68
C SER A 544 -22.70 -14.47 -10.88
N LYS A 545 -22.03 -15.61 -11.11
CA LYS A 545 -21.26 -15.88 -12.33
C LYS A 545 -22.23 -15.87 -13.53
N ASP A 546 -21.80 -15.35 -14.69
CA ASP A 546 -22.63 -15.26 -15.90
C ASP A 546 -23.38 -16.57 -16.25
N SER A 547 -22.87 -17.73 -15.81
CA SER A 547 -23.50 -19.04 -16.01
C SER A 547 -24.75 -19.30 -15.15
N ASP A 548 -24.85 -18.80 -13.91
CA ASP A 548 -26.06 -19.02 -13.09
C ASP A 548 -27.17 -18.05 -13.50
N VAL A 549 -26.80 -16.86 -13.98
CA VAL A 549 -27.75 -15.90 -14.58
C VAL A 549 -28.35 -16.49 -15.88
N ILE A 550 -27.54 -17.11 -16.74
CA ILE A 550 -28.03 -17.80 -17.96
C ILE A 550 -28.99 -18.93 -17.61
N LEU A 551 -28.61 -19.82 -16.67
CA LEU A 551 -29.43 -20.96 -16.25
C LEU A 551 -30.79 -20.50 -15.66
N ARG A 552 -30.79 -19.36 -14.95
CA ARG A 552 -32.01 -18.76 -14.38
C ARG A 552 -32.91 -18.13 -15.44
N ILE A 553 -32.33 -17.43 -16.43
CA ILE A 553 -33.10 -16.90 -17.58
C ILE A 553 -33.72 -18.04 -18.38
N GLU A 554 -32.99 -19.13 -18.63
CA GLU A 554 -33.50 -20.32 -19.33
C GLU A 554 -34.65 -20.98 -18.59
N LYS A 555 -34.62 -20.98 -17.24
CA LYS A 555 -35.70 -21.47 -16.39
C LYS A 555 -36.96 -20.60 -16.51
N THR A 556 -36.80 -19.28 -16.56
CA THR A 556 -37.91 -18.32 -16.78
C THR A 556 -38.50 -18.47 -18.19
N LEU A 557 -37.66 -18.66 -19.21
CA LEU A 557 -38.09 -18.91 -20.59
C LEU A 557 -38.87 -20.24 -20.74
N SER A 558 -38.70 -21.18 -19.81
CA SER A 558 -39.33 -22.51 -19.84
C SER A 558 -40.66 -22.59 -19.06
N ALA A 559 -41.04 -21.54 -18.35
CA ALA A 559 -42.29 -21.49 -17.59
C ALA A 559 -43.50 -21.17 -18.51
N PRO A 560 -44.66 -21.83 -18.33
CA PRO A 560 -45.86 -21.53 -19.12
C PRO A 560 -46.37 -20.11 -18.80
N PRO A 561 -46.81 -19.32 -19.79
CA PRO A 561 -47.25 -17.95 -19.57
C PRO A 561 -48.59 -17.95 -18.85
N ASP A 562 -48.60 -17.43 -17.61
CA ASP A 562 -49.83 -17.00 -16.95
C ASP A 562 -49.93 -15.48 -17.15
N CYS A 563 -50.42 -15.04 -18.31
CA CYS A 563 -50.58 -13.60 -18.59
C CYS A 563 -51.64 -13.31 -19.67
N ASP A 564 -52.52 -12.35 -19.37
CA ASP A 564 -53.63 -11.85 -20.19
C ASP A 564 -53.21 -11.11 -21.50
N LYS A 565 -51.92 -11.05 -21.84
CA LYS A 565 -51.41 -10.38 -23.07
C LYS A 565 -50.24 -11.14 -23.73
N PRO A 566 -50.52 -12.12 -24.61
CA PRO A 566 -49.50 -13.00 -25.21
C PRO A 566 -48.47 -12.28 -26.11
N THR A 567 -48.77 -11.08 -26.62
CA THR A 567 -47.90 -10.34 -27.56
C THR A 567 -46.67 -9.72 -26.88
N ASP A 568 -46.80 -9.24 -25.64
CA ASP A 568 -45.69 -8.63 -24.89
C ASP A 568 -44.73 -9.70 -24.35
N TYR A 569 -45.26 -10.89 -24.02
CA TYR A 569 -44.48 -12.03 -23.54
C TYR A 569 -43.54 -12.61 -24.62
N ASN A 570 -44.02 -12.76 -25.86
CA ASN A 570 -43.18 -13.24 -26.97
C ASN A 570 -42.02 -12.28 -27.27
N LYS A 571 -42.26 -10.97 -27.14
CA LYS A 571 -41.22 -9.94 -27.36
C LYS A 571 -40.20 -9.90 -26.23
N LEU A 572 -40.64 -10.09 -24.98
CA LEU A 572 -39.75 -10.30 -23.83
C LEU A 572 -38.85 -11.53 -24.04
N ILE A 573 -39.42 -12.64 -24.53
CA ILE A 573 -38.66 -13.86 -24.85
C ILE A 573 -37.57 -13.59 -25.90
N GLU A 574 -37.89 -12.89 -27.00
CA GLU A 574 -36.89 -12.55 -28.03
C GLU A 574 -35.76 -11.65 -27.50
N GLU A 575 -36.10 -10.65 -26.67
CA GLU A 575 -35.14 -9.75 -26.05
C GLU A 575 -34.24 -10.51 -25.03
N LEU A 576 -34.81 -11.39 -24.20
CA LEU A 576 -34.07 -12.24 -23.27
C LEU A 576 -33.15 -13.24 -24.00
N GLN A 577 -33.63 -13.90 -25.07
CA GLN A 577 -32.80 -14.78 -25.89
C GLN A 577 -31.61 -14.04 -26.52
N THR A 578 -31.81 -12.77 -26.91
CA THR A 578 -30.73 -11.94 -27.45
C THR A 578 -29.69 -11.58 -26.39
N VAL A 579 -30.13 -11.23 -25.18
CA VAL A 579 -29.25 -10.97 -24.04
C VAL A 579 -28.46 -12.23 -23.66
N THR A 580 -29.12 -13.39 -23.57
CA THR A 580 -28.46 -14.68 -23.29
C THR A 580 -27.41 -15.02 -24.34
N LYS A 581 -27.71 -14.88 -25.64
CA LYS A 581 -26.72 -15.10 -26.71
C LYS A 581 -25.48 -14.21 -26.55
N ARG A 582 -25.66 -12.94 -26.20
CA ARG A 582 -24.54 -12.00 -25.96
C ARG A 582 -23.72 -12.36 -24.72
N MET A 583 -24.38 -12.80 -23.65
CA MET A 583 -23.70 -13.26 -22.43
C MET A 583 -22.86 -14.51 -22.69
N VAL A 584 -23.43 -15.49 -23.41
CA VAL A 584 -22.72 -16.70 -23.83
C VAL A 584 -21.52 -16.36 -24.71
N ALA A 585 -21.67 -15.46 -25.68
CA ALA A 585 -20.57 -15.01 -26.54
C ALA A 585 -19.45 -14.33 -25.73
N ARG A 586 -19.79 -13.50 -24.72
CA ARG A 586 -18.81 -12.88 -23.81
C ARG A 586 -18.07 -13.90 -22.94
N LYS A 587 -18.77 -14.91 -22.41
CA LYS A 587 -18.14 -16.01 -21.67
C LYS A 587 -17.09 -16.73 -22.53
N TYR A 588 -17.47 -17.13 -23.74
CA TYR A 588 -16.53 -17.77 -24.67
C TYR A 588 -15.37 -16.86 -25.08
N ALA A 589 -15.59 -15.54 -25.19
CA ALA A 589 -14.50 -14.60 -25.45
C ALA A 589 -13.48 -14.54 -24.30
N ARG A 590 -13.95 -14.52 -23.04
CA ARG A 590 -13.07 -14.55 -21.86
C ARG A 590 -12.29 -15.86 -21.75
N GLU A 591 -12.96 -17.00 -21.93
CA GLU A 591 -12.31 -18.32 -21.95
C GLU A 591 -11.24 -18.40 -23.04
N ARG A 592 -11.54 -17.84 -24.22
CA ARG A 592 -10.59 -17.75 -25.32
C ARG A 592 -9.37 -16.89 -24.97
N ASP A 593 -9.56 -15.74 -24.32
CA ASP A 593 -8.45 -14.86 -23.94
C ASP A 593 -7.52 -15.52 -22.91
N VAL A 594 -8.09 -16.28 -21.96
CA VAL A 594 -7.33 -17.11 -21.02
C VAL A 594 -6.55 -18.20 -21.76
N LEU A 595 -7.19 -18.93 -22.67
CA LEU A 595 -6.52 -19.97 -23.45
C LEU A 595 -5.42 -19.41 -24.37
N VAL A 596 -5.58 -18.21 -24.92
CA VAL A 596 -4.52 -17.52 -25.69
C VAL A 596 -3.32 -17.21 -24.79
N LYS A 597 -3.56 -16.69 -23.57
CA LYS A 597 -2.48 -16.45 -22.59
C LYS A 597 -1.75 -17.75 -22.24
N ASN A 598 -2.49 -18.82 -21.96
CA ASN A 598 -1.91 -20.12 -21.63
C ASN A 598 -1.08 -20.69 -22.79
N LEU A 599 -1.56 -20.57 -24.03
CA LEU A 599 -0.82 -21.00 -25.21
C LEU A 599 0.48 -20.20 -25.40
N LEU A 600 0.44 -18.87 -25.19
CA LEU A 600 1.64 -18.03 -25.27
C LEU A 600 2.67 -18.40 -24.19
N LEU A 601 2.21 -18.67 -22.97
CA LEU A 601 3.08 -19.17 -21.88
C LEU A 601 3.71 -20.52 -22.22
N ALA A 602 2.95 -21.46 -22.81
CA ALA A 602 3.48 -22.75 -23.23
C ALA A 602 4.54 -22.61 -24.34
N ILE A 603 4.30 -21.73 -25.32
CA ILE A 603 5.26 -21.41 -26.38
C ILE A 603 6.55 -20.82 -25.79
N ASP A 604 6.41 -19.89 -24.84
CA ASP A 604 7.54 -19.21 -24.22
C ASP A 604 8.41 -20.16 -23.39
N LYS A 605 7.77 -21.02 -22.58
CA LYS A 605 8.45 -22.08 -21.82
C LYS A 605 9.27 -23.00 -22.72
N ILE A 606 8.70 -23.46 -23.84
CA ILE A 606 9.40 -24.36 -24.77
C ILE A 606 10.53 -23.64 -25.51
N SER A 607 10.36 -22.35 -25.81
CA SER A 607 11.37 -21.56 -26.52
C SER A 607 12.63 -21.34 -25.67
N HIS A 608 12.48 -21.29 -24.35
CA HIS A 608 13.57 -21.07 -23.38
C HIS A 608 14.05 -22.34 -22.67
N PHE A 609 13.45 -23.50 -22.96
CA PHE A 609 13.90 -24.78 -22.42
C PHE A 609 15.11 -25.29 -23.21
N GLU A 610 16.14 -25.77 -22.51
CA GLU A 610 17.29 -26.47 -23.09
C GLU A 610 17.28 -27.92 -22.60
N SER A 611 17.25 -28.87 -23.53
CA SER A 611 17.31 -30.31 -23.25
C SER A 611 18.70 -30.88 -23.57
N ASP A 612 19.16 -31.84 -22.76
CA ASP A 612 20.41 -32.59 -22.99
C ASP A 612 20.39 -33.44 -24.28
N ILE A 613 19.23 -33.53 -24.96
CA ILE A 613 19.05 -34.27 -26.22
C ILE A 613 18.77 -33.28 -27.36
N PRO A 614 19.76 -32.95 -28.22
CA PRO A 614 19.65 -31.90 -29.24
C PRO A 614 18.52 -32.10 -30.27
N PHE A 615 18.14 -33.35 -30.53
CA PHE A 615 17.05 -33.68 -31.47
C PHE A 615 15.67 -33.32 -30.90
N VAL A 616 15.46 -33.58 -29.60
CA VAL A 616 14.21 -33.30 -28.88
C VAL A 616 14.03 -31.79 -28.69
N ASP A 617 15.12 -31.10 -28.36
CA ASP A 617 15.15 -29.64 -28.26
C ASP A 617 14.70 -28.96 -29.56
N LYS A 618 15.23 -29.44 -30.70
CA LYS A 618 14.85 -28.93 -32.02
C LYS A 618 13.37 -29.20 -32.36
N GLN A 619 12.88 -30.41 -32.11
CA GLN A 619 11.50 -30.79 -32.42
C GLN A 619 10.48 -29.97 -31.61
N ASN A 620 10.76 -29.73 -30.33
CA ASN A 620 9.90 -28.94 -29.45
C ASN A 620 9.89 -27.46 -29.85
N LYS A 621 11.06 -26.90 -30.20
CA LYS A 621 11.19 -25.52 -30.70
C LYS A 621 10.47 -25.33 -32.04
N ASP A 622 10.54 -26.31 -32.95
CA ASP A 622 9.80 -26.28 -34.22
C ASP A 622 8.27 -26.33 -33.99
N ALA A 623 7.79 -27.12 -33.02
CA ALA A 623 6.37 -27.19 -32.66
C ALA A 623 5.86 -25.88 -32.02
N ALA A 624 6.64 -25.25 -31.15
CA ALA A 624 6.33 -23.95 -30.56
C ALA A 624 6.27 -22.83 -31.62
N LEU A 625 7.18 -22.85 -32.60
CA LEU A 625 7.17 -21.91 -33.72
C LEU A 625 5.92 -22.07 -34.59
N GLN A 626 5.52 -23.31 -34.90
CA GLN A 626 4.28 -23.59 -35.64
C GLN A 626 3.03 -23.11 -34.89
N ALA A 627 2.98 -23.28 -33.56
CA ALA A 627 1.88 -22.80 -32.73
C ALA A 627 1.79 -21.27 -32.74
N LYS A 628 2.93 -20.58 -32.65
CA LYS A 628 3.04 -19.13 -32.69
C LYS A 628 2.56 -18.55 -34.04
N ASP A 629 3.03 -19.13 -35.14
CA ASP A 629 2.64 -18.70 -36.49
C ASP A 629 1.14 -18.93 -36.76
N TRP A 630 0.62 -20.07 -36.31
CA TRP A 630 -0.81 -20.37 -36.38
C TRP A 630 -1.65 -19.36 -35.60
N LEU A 631 -1.25 -19.04 -34.37
CA LEU A 631 -1.96 -18.09 -33.51
C LEU A 631 -1.97 -16.68 -34.13
N LEU A 632 -0.82 -16.22 -34.65
CA LEU A 632 -0.69 -14.91 -35.28
C LEU A 632 -1.53 -14.79 -36.56
N ASN A 633 -1.61 -15.86 -37.36
CA ASN A 633 -2.48 -15.91 -38.54
C ASN A 633 -3.96 -15.84 -38.14
N LYS A 634 -4.38 -16.59 -37.13
CA LYS A 634 -5.77 -16.59 -36.66
C LYS A 634 -6.17 -15.27 -35.99
N GLN A 635 -5.28 -14.61 -35.26
CA GLN A 635 -5.51 -13.27 -34.72
C GLN A 635 -5.66 -12.22 -35.83
N ARG A 636 -4.91 -12.35 -36.95
CA ARG A 636 -5.09 -11.49 -38.13
C ARG A 636 -6.44 -11.71 -38.81
N GLU A 637 -6.86 -12.96 -38.98
CA GLU A 637 -8.20 -13.29 -39.52
C GLU A 637 -9.33 -12.80 -38.59
N GLN A 638 -9.13 -12.84 -37.27
CA GLN A 638 -10.13 -12.37 -36.30
C GLN A 638 -10.30 -10.84 -36.30
N LYS A 639 -9.28 -10.05 -36.67
CA LYS A 639 -9.40 -8.57 -36.79
C LYS A 639 -10.38 -8.13 -37.88
N SER A 640 -10.75 -9.03 -38.81
CA SER A 640 -11.72 -8.76 -39.88
C SER A 640 -13.17 -9.17 -39.56
N VAL A 641 -13.46 -9.74 -38.38
CA VAL A 641 -14.80 -10.25 -38.03
C VAL A 641 -15.16 -9.87 -36.58
N SER A 642 -16.43 -9.52 -36.34
CA SER A 642 -16.94 -9.25 -35.00
C SER A 642 -16.69 -10.43 -34.07
N ILE A 643 -15.98 -10.20 -32.96
CA ILE A 643 -15.65 -11.22 -31.95
C ILE A 643 -16.87 -11.83 -31.26
N TYR A 644 -18.05 -11.23 -31.43
CA TYR A 644 -19.29 -11.60 -30.74
C TYR A 644 -20.26 -12.43 -31.59
N GLU A 645 -20.05 -12.55 -32.90
CA GLU A 645 -20.99 -13.23 -33.81
C GLU A 645 -20.35 -14.36 -34.62
N ASP A 646 -19.07 -14.26 -34.99
CA ASP A 646 -18.35 -15.32 -35.73
C ASP A 646 -16.87 -15.39 -35.29
N ALA A 647 -16.59 -16.19 -34.27
CA ALA A 647 -15.22 -16.41 -33.80
C ALA A 647 -14.46 -17.37 -34.73
N VAL A 648 -13.47 -16.83 -35.45
CA VAL A 648 -12.50 -17.60 -36.26
C VAL A 648 -11.57 -18.42 -35.35
N LEU A 649 -11.31 -17.91 -34.15
CA LEU A 649 -10.44 -18.53 -33.15
C LEU A 649 -11.30 -19.27 -32.11
N LYS A 650 -11.39 -20.60 -32.23
CA LYS A 650 -12.21 -21.47 -31.37
C LYS A 650 -11.44 -21.95 -30.13
N CYS A 651 -12.09 -21.98 -28.96
CA CYS A 651 -11.49 -22.48 -27.71
C CYS A 651 -10.94 -23.91 -27.85
N THR A 652 -11.64 -24.79 -28.58
CA THR A 652 -11.19 -26.17 -28.82
C THR A 652 -9.89 -26.25 -29.63
N ALA A 653 -9.65 -25.31 -30.55
CA ALA A 653 -8.41 -25.28 -31.33
C ALA A 653 -7.23 -24.79 -30.49
N LEU A 654 -7.46 -23.84 -29.58
CA LEU A 654 -6.44 -23.39 -28.62
C LEU A 654 -6.09 -24.50 -27.62
N ASP A 655 -7.09 -25.15 -27.05
CA ASP A 655 -6.90 -26.25 -26.10
C ASP A 655 -6.15 -27.44 -26.71
N ASN A 656 -6.44 -27.78 -27.98
CA ASN A 656 -5.68 -28.80 -28.70
C ASN A 656 -4.20 -28.42 -28.91
N TRP A 657 -3.90 -27.15 -29.14
CA TRP A 657 -2.51 -26.68 -29.25
C TRP A 657 -1.78 -26.75 -27.91
N ILE A 658 -2.43 -26.32 -26.83
CA ILE A 658 -1.88 -26.41 -25.47
C ILE A 658 -1.58 -27.88 -25.14
N LYS A 659 -2.57 -28.77 -25.31
CA LYS A 659 -2.40 -30.21 -25.07
C LYS A 659 -1.30 -30.82 -25.92
N ARG A 660 -1.14 -30.41 -27.18
CA ARG A 660 -0.06 -30.92 -28.04
C ARG A 660 1.32 -30.52 -27.50
N LEU A 661 1.47 -29.27 -27.09
CA LEU A 661 2.72 -28.76 -26.51
C LEU A 661 3.03 -29.41 -25.14
N GLU A 662 2.00 -29.82 -24.37
CA GLU A 662 2.13 -30.54 -23.10
C GLU A 662 2.35 -32.06 -23.28
N LEU A 663 1.75 -32.69 -24.29
CA LEU A 663 1.91 -34.12 -24.59
C LEU A 663 3.28 -34.44 -25.16
N ASP A 664 3.85 -33.55 -25.98
CA ASP A 664 5.21 -33.69 -26.52
C ASP A 664 6.28 -33.63 -25.39
N GLN A 665 5.96 -33.01 -24.24
CA GLN A 665 6.81 -33.04 -23.04
C GLN A 665 6.71 -34.36 -22.25
N THR A 666 5.55 -35.02 -22.24
CA THR A 666 5.29 -36.20 -21.39
C THR A 666 5.49 -37.55 -22.11
N THR A 667 5.26 -37.61 -23.42
CA THR A 667 5.30 -38.88 -24.18
C THR A 667 6.73 -39.38 -24.41
N GLU A 668 7.74 -38.49 -24.40
CA GLU A 668 9.16 -38.89 -24.53
C GLU A 668 9.87 -39.14 -23.19
N GLY A 669 9.37 -38.58 -22.08
CA GLY A 669 9.77 -39.01 -20.74
C GLY A 669 9.51 -40.51 -20.53
N ILE A 670 8.39 -41.02 -21.05
CA ILE A 670 8.02 -42.44 -20.97
C ILE A 670 8.85 -43.29 -21.96
N ARG A 671 9.17 -42.78 -23.16
CA ARG A 671 10.06 -43.50 -24.10
C ARG A 671 11.49 -43.61 -23.58
N SER A 672 12.02 -42.56 -22.95
CA SER A 672 13.36 -42.59 -22.35
C SER A 672 13.48 -43.60 -21.19
N LEU A 673 12.45 -43.69 -20.34
CA LEU A 673 12.36 -44.69 -19.27
C LEU A 673 12.23 -46.12 -19.81
N SER A 674 11.55 -46.30 -20.96
CA SER A 674 11.41 -47.62 -21.59
C SER A 674 12.68 -48.10 -22.31
N GLN A 675 13.47 -47.20 -22.91
CA GLN A 675 14.76 -47.56 -23.51
C GLN A 675 15.85 -47.80 -22.47
N ALA A 676 15.82 -47.09 -21.33
CA ALA A 676 16.76 -47.33 -20.22
C ALA A 676 16.53 -48.70 -19.52
N ARG A 677 15.30 -49.25 -19.54
CA ARG A 677 14.99 -50.57 -18.97
C ARG A 677 15.23 -51.76 -19.90
N LEU A 678 15.40 -51.54 -21.20
CA LEU A 678 15.71 -52.60 -22.18
C LEU A 678 17.22 -52.78 -22.42
N GLY A 679 18.06 -51.94 -21.78
CA GLY A 679 19.52 -51.98 -21.86
C GLY A 679 20.25 -52.37 -20.56
N GLN A 680 19.55 -52.86 -19.54
CA GLN A 680 20.15 -53.47 -18.34
C GLN A 680 19.98 -54.99 -18.32
#